data_AF-A0A0W0V9M8-F1
#
_entry.id   AF-A0A0W0V9M8-F1
#
_cell.length_a   1.000
_cell.length_b   1.000
_cell.length_c   1.000
_cell.angle_alpha   90.00
_cell.angle_beta   90.00
_cell.angle_gamma   90.00
#
_symmetry.space_group_name_H-M   'P 1'
#
loop_
_entity.id
_entity.type
_entity.pdbx_description
1 polymer ?
#
loop_
_entity_poly.entity_id
_entity_poly.type
_entity_poly.pdbx_seq_one_letter_code
_entity_poly.pdbx_strand_id
1 'polypeptide(L)'
;MNKELIQALVFSKHDEKKIIKKLCKWFKSKPSLIDETYVLDRTVFHLLVLKGKFKALKALLDYPEWQRKGLQLDRNGCSLLHYAARYNLESSSSLSVLMGIFPELVNLQNKAGNTALHEAVLAKNLLAIKALLADSEVDRSLQNEAGFTAFMLTADDLELKRPFLYIDLSLLKSLNLRSQKNTVNVGEEFKYLFPLMSSRSSNYSPSASLETSPSTSRLSEPTSSVLSFHPVQNEQNIGQTPIKNQTLWQAVIEAYKTDRNSEHYFHLQKEFNAFCSRFLLADSFDLEHEQDEDTRFAAKQVIHNALNELYPLVDEHYSKSQNEIYSLLKLFIQILINHAPTAEDEAKAFPECLPQSSTDLKLMTELWDLTVCQANLDSSRESQIKTLNEITLGLLSAYPLTRILICIRVMFPHFDFSQKLMGNFIALQALIYSGINLPHLKPLVATHLRLLCKKNVDPEIGLANLGEQLNQLLHKALELSSLCDSNLLYQNYCLLSEKINQPSLRQTNQSFDELVACALKRPRQERRTEVLILAHELRMLTRQFYQDVTIHEFDNCSWLKDSRNERSPHIVQFTAYFNKLSSYFTEKLLSQTADNMQNALQFLLDLAQALCPLGEETYPDLNHLMLIYSVLNNINISRMTRYFEELPTKDKKIIAEIDQILSQEKNKKYLRYVYNKHRTALPFLGSLLTDISFAHEGNDNSLIRKETVGSILKKILELKVLLNFEVIHFESNLPEYLAAYLAPSEEELYYCSLQHQPKISDVIDFDQLADNLESFLERLNNNYLSHNLLPPSIFEKKSYTPGHFLDALINYLHHQSKKNPSNFPARHQEDLQRVMHKIIQVNNEFYYPKNLSNKLNPIFYEFKLGQLHSEDAFTIPTDAEPSAKKETKRHRRSKSLLTANSIFKPEQTDIREGAKDLAPNNAAK
;
A
#
# COMPACT_ATOMS: atom_id res chain seq x y z
N MET A 1 67.32 0.77 16.44
CA MET A 1 67.22 2.25 16.37
C MET A 1 65.82 2.77 16.02
N ASN A 2 65.11 2.30 14.98
CA ASN A 2 63.83 2.94 14.59
C ASN A 2 62.60 2.57 15.46
N LYS A 3 62.50 1.34 15.97
CA LYS A 3 61.40 0.88 16.83
C LYS A 3 61.30 1.67 18.15
N GLU A 4 62.43 1.84 18.83
CA GLU A 4 62.53 2.63 20.07
C GLU A 4 62.20 4.10 19.84
N LEU A 5 62.54 4.66 18.66
CA LEU A 5 62.20 6.04 18.28
C LEU A 5 60.70 6.22 18.03
N ILE A 6 60.03 5.25 17.39
CA ILE A 6 58.57 5.29 17.19
C ILE A 6 57.86 5.16 18.54
N GLN A 7 58.31 4.23 19.39
CA GLN A 7 57.78 4.09 20.75
C GLN A 7 58.00 5.37 21.56
N ALA A 8 59.20 5.94 21.57
CA ALA A 8 59.49 7.20 22.26
C ALA A 8 58.65 8.36 21.71
N LEU A 9 58.39 8.41 20.40
CA LEU A 9 57.54 9.42 19.77
C LEU A 9 56.07 9.30 20.20
N VAL A 10 55.50 8.10 20.18
CA VAL A 10 54.09 7.86 20.57
C VAL A 10 53.89 8.10 22.07
N PHE A 11 54.89 7.80 22.89
CA PHE A 11 54.86 8.01 24.34
C PHE A 11 55.22 9.45 24.74
N SER A 12 55.66 10.29 23.79
CA SER A 12 55.98 11.70 24.05
C SER A 12 54.72 12.56 24.26
N LYS A 13 54.88 13.68 24.98
CA LYS A 13 53.84 14.72 25.14
C LYS A 13 53.71 15.66 23.93
N HIS A 14 54.34 15.37 22.79
CA HIS A 14 54.29 16.25 21.62
C HIS A 14 52.88 16.34 21.01
N ASP A 15 52.60 17.46 20.33
CA ASP A 15 51.35 17.68 19.60
C ASP A 15 51.10 16.55 18.59
N GLU A 16 49.86 16.05 18.52
CA GLU A 16 49.48 14.98 17.59
C GLU A 16 49.78 15.34 16.12
N LYS A 17 49.69 16.62 15.74
CA LYS A 17 50.08 17.09 14.40
C LYS A 17 51.56 16.85 14.09
N LYS A 18 52.45 16.96 15.08
CA LYS A 18 53.89 16.69 14.93
C LYS A 18 54.16 15.18 14.88
N ILE A 19 53.41 14.40 15.66
CA ILE A 19 53.45 12.93 15.64
C ILE A 19 53.05 12.42 14.26
N ILE A 20 51.92 12.89 13.71
CA ILE A 20 51.44 12.54 12.36
C ILE A 20 52.49 12.86 11.29
N LYS A 21 53.02 14.10 11.27
CA LYS A 21 54.03 14.49 10.26
C LYS A 21 55.27 13.61 10.30
N LYS A 22 55.76 13.25 11.50
CA LYS A 22 56.93 12.39 11.66
C LYS A 22 56.64 10.93 11.30
N LEU A 23 55.52 10.37 11.76
CA LEU A 23 55.11 8.99 11.44
C LEU A 23 54.85 8.82 9.94
N CYS A 24 54.09 9.73 9.30
CA CYS A 24 53.84 9.67 7.87
C CYS A 24 55.14 9.83 7.05
N LYS A 25 56.07 10.69 7.48
CA LYS A 25 57.39 10.82 6.83
C LYS A 25 58.19 9.53 6.94
N TRP A 26 58.19 8.89 8.12
CA TRP A 26 58.92 7.65 8.35
C TRP A 26 58.32 6.47 7.59
N PHE A 27 57.00 6.27 7.63
CA PHE A 27 56.33 5.20 6.90
C PHE A 27 56.45 5.35 5.38
N LYS A 28 56.42 6.59 4.84
CA LYS A 28 56.68 6.83 3.41
C LYS A 28 58.14 6.60 3.02
N SER A 29 59.09 6.91 3.91
CA SER A 29 60.53 6.70 3.63
C SER A 29 60.97 5.24 3.77
N LYS A 30 60.31 4.47 4.64
CA LYS A 30 60.60 3.05 4.91
C LYS A 30 59.29 2.32 5.25
N PRO A 31 58.62 1.69 4.27
CA PRO A 31 57.36 0.97 4.48
C PRO A 31 57.45 -0.18 5.47
N SER A 32 58.62 -0.83 5.58
CA SER A 32 58.86 -1.93 6.53
C SER A 32 58.70 -1.55 8.01
N LEU A 33 58.72 -0.25 8.34
CA LEU A 33 58.53 0.23 9.71
C LEU A 33 57.09 0.09 10.22
N ILE A 34 56.12 -0.09 9.32
CA ILE A 34 54.72 -0.30 9.71
C ILE A 34 54.47 -1.74 10.18
N ASP A 35 55.31 -2.68 9.71
CA ASP A 35 55.24 -4.11 10.01
C ASP A 35 55.94 -4.49 11.33
N GLU A 36 56.61 -3.52 11.96
CA GLU A 36 57.28 -3.71 13.24
C GLU A 36 56.24 -3.97 14.34
N THR A 37 56.35 -5.12 14.98
CA THR A 37 55.58 -5.46 16.17
C THR A 37 56.34 -5.03 17.42
N TYR A 38 55.61 -4.65 18.47
CA TYR A 38 56.14 -4.17 19.75
C TYR A 38 55.87 -5.20 20.84
N VAL A 39 56.11 -4.85 22.10
CA VAL A 39 55.89 -5.75 23.24
C VAL A 39 54.46 -6.32 23.18
N LEU A 40 54.33 -7.65 23.27
CA LEU A 40 53.09 -8.44 23.08
C LEU A 40 52.55 -8.48 21.64
N ASP A 41 53.42 -8.44 20.64
CA ASP A 41 53.08 -8.45 19.21
C ASP A 41 52.15 -7.29 18.78
N ARG A 42 52.14 -6.21 19.57
CA ARG A 42 51.31 -5.03 19.33
C ARG A 42 51.80 -4.26 18.12
N THR A 43 50.90 -3.81 17.26
CA THR A 43 51.24 -2.88 16.17
C THR A 43 51.34 -1.43 16.67
N VAL A 44 51.86 -0.53 15.82
CA VAL A 44 51.88 0.92 16.10
C VAL A 44 50.47 1.45 16.40
N PHE A 45 49.44 0.91 15.72
CA PHE A 45 48.04 1.28 15.94
C PHE A 45 47.56 0.98 17.37
N HIS A 46 47.96 -0.16 17.95
CA HIS A 46 47.64 -0.49 19.34
C HIS A 46 48.29 0.48 20.34
N LEU A 47 49.53 0.91 20.06
CA LEU A 47 50.24 1.88 20.90
C LEU A 47 49.60 3.28 20.86
N LEU A 48 49.07 3.68 19.70
CA LEU A 48 48.37 4.96 19.54
C LEU A 48 47.06 4.97 20.32
N VAL A 49 46.29 3.87 20.31
CA VAL A 49 45.07 3.72 21.11
C VAL A 49 45.40 3.72 22.61
N LEU A 50 46.42 2.96 23.03
CA LEU A 50 46.86 2.86 24.43
C LEU A 50 47.28 4.22 25.02
N LYS A 51 47.78 5.14 24.19
CA LYS A 51 48.19 6.49 24.59
C LYS A 51 47.18 7.60 24.27
N GLY A 52 45.98 7.24 23.84
CA GLY A 52 44.90 8.20 23.57
C GLY A 52 45.16 9.15 22.40
N LYS A 53 46.05 8.79 21.46
CA LYS A 53 46.44 9.64 20.31
C LYS A 53 45.51 9.41 19.11
N PHE A 54 44.22 9.70 19.27
CA PHE A 54 43.20 9.33 18.29
C PHE A 54 43.27 10.13 16.97
N LYS A 55 43.63 11.42 16.99
CA LYS A 55 43.74 12.20 15.74
C LYS A 55 44.89 11.67 14.89
N ALA A 56 45.96 11.20 15.55
CA ALA A 56 47.05 10.50 14.88
C ALA A 56 46.63 9.13 14.32
N LEU A 57 45.82 8.38 15.06
CA LEU A 57 45.26 7.10 14.59
C LEU A 57 44.40 7.29 13.34
N LYS A 58 43.45 8.23 13.37
CA LYS A 58 42.55 8.52 12.25
C LYS A 58 43.32 8.92 10.99
N ALA A 59 44.27 9.86 11.12
CA ALA A 59 45.07 10.32 9.98
C ALA A 59 45.95 9.22 9.34
N LEU A 60 46.32 8.19 10.10
CA LEU A 60 47.05 7.03 9.56
C LEU A 60 46.11 6.01 8.92
N LEU A 61 44.90 5.84 9.47
CA LEU A 61 43.87 4.96 8.92
C LEU A 61 43.19 5.54 7.67
N ASP A 62 43.32 6.83 7.38
CA ASP A 62 42.87 7.44 6.11
C ASP A 62 43.66 6.90 4.90
N TYR A 63 44.81 6.24 5.12
CA TYR A 63 45.60 5.60 4.07
C TYR A 63 45.21 4.11 3.93
N PRO A 64 44.62 3.68 2.79
CA PRO A 64 44.12 2.30 2.61
C PRO A 64 45.21 1.23 2.66
N GLU A 65 46.46 1.58 2.30
CA GLU A 65 47.62 0.68 2.39
C GLU A 65 47.92 0.25 3.83
N TRP A 66 47.62 1.12 4.79
CA TRP A 66 47.97 0.95 6.20
C TRP A 66 46.82 0.36 7.02
N GLN A 67 45.58 0.46 6.53
CA GLN A 67 44.39 -0.11 7.16
C GLN A 67 44.50 -1.64 7.34
N ARG A 68 45.09 -2.36 6.37
CA ARG A 68 45.27 -3.83 6.45
C ARG A 68 46.05 -4.26 7.70
N LYS A 69 46.96 -3.41 8.19
CA LYS A 69 47.77 -3.68 9.40
C LYS A 69 47.03 -3.34 10.69
N GLY A 70 45.94 -2.58 10.62
CA GLY A 70 45.03 -2.35 11.74
C GLY A 70 44.21 -3.60 12.11
N LEU A 71 44.08 -4.57 11.21
CA LEU A 71 43.39 -5.85 11.44
C LEU A 71 44.21 -6.86 12.25
N GLN A 72 45.52 -6.65 12.37
CA GLN A 72 46.41 -7.59 13.06
C GLN A 72 46.10 -7.62 14.57
N LEU A 73 46.06 -8.82 15.14
CA LEU A 73 45.81 -9.02 16.57
C LEU A 73 47.12 -9.02 17.37
N ASP A 74 47.03 -8.66 18.64
CA ASP A 74 48.15 -8.81 19.57
C ASP A 74 48.34 -10.28 20.01
N ARG A 75 49.37 -10.55 20.82
CA ARG A 75 49.68 -11.90 21.33
C ARG A 75 48.54 -12.52 22.13
N ASN A 76 47.62 -11.72 22.67
CA ASN A 76 46.45 -12.15 23.44
C ASN A 76 45.18 -12.24 22.58
N GLY A 77 45.28 -12.06 21.26
CA GLY A 77 44.13 -12.03 20.36
C GLY A 77 43.29 -10.76 20.47
N CYS A 78 43.76 -9.73 21.17
CA CYS A 78 43.05 -8.47 21.31
C CYS A 78 43.23 -7.63 20.05
N SER A 79 42.11 -7.20 19.47
CA SER A 79 42.05 -6.26 18.36
C SER A 79 42.11 -4.80 18.82
N LEU A 80 42.23 -3.87 17.86
CA LEU A 80 42.16 -2.43 18.15
C LEU A 80 40.87 -2.02 18.87
N LEU A 81 39.74 -2.67 18.57
CA LEU A 81 38.45 -2.41 19.23
C LEU A 81 38.46 -2.83 20.71
N HIS A 82 39.12 -3.94 21.07
CA HIS A 82 39.29 -4.34 22.48
C HIS A 82 40.08 -3.29 23.27
N TYR A 83 41.16 -2.76 22.68
CA TYR A 83 41.92 -1.68 23.31
C TYR A 83 41.11 -0.38 23.40
N ALA A 84 40.38 -0.01 22.36
CA ALA A 84 39.55 1.20 22.36
C ALA A 84 38.39 1.11 23.37
N ALA A 85 37.83 -0.08 23.58
CA ALA A 85 36.81 -0.33 24.57
C ALA A 85 37.35 -0.25 26.02
N ARG A 86 38.54 -0.83 26.25
CA ARG A 86 39.18 -0.90 27.57
C ARG A 86 39.75 0.43 28.04
N TYR A 87 40.35 1.21 27.15
CA TYR A 87 41.01 2.47 27.50
C TYR A 87 40.07 3.65 27.20
N ASN A 88 39.82 4.47 28.23
CA ASN A 88 38.91 5.61 28.16
C ASN A 88 39.42 6.68 27.18
N LEU A 89 38.94 6.65 25.95
CA LEU A 89 39.14 7.72 24.98
C LEU A 89 38.09 8.79 25.28
N GLU A 90 38.54 10.03 25.53
CA GLU A 90 37.71 11.19 25.90
C GLU A 90 36.62 11.57 24.86
N SER A 91 36.41 10.77 23.81
CA SER A 91 35.46 11.05 22.74
C SER A 91 34.80 9.74 22.28
N SER A 92 33.49 9.59 22.52
CA SER A 92 32.67 8.49 21.97
C SER A 92 32.82 8.34 20.44
N SER A 93 33.14 9.44 19.76
CA SER A 93 33.40 9.54 18.32
C SER A 93 34.58 8.69 17.83
N SER A 94 35.47 8.22 18.70
CA SER A 94 36.61 7.40 18.25
C SER A 94 36.25 5.95 17.99
N LEU A 95 35.33 5.41 18.79
CA LEU A 95 34.94 4.01 18.71
C LEU A 95 34.03 3.79 17.50
N SER A 96 33.07 4.70 17.26
CA SER A 96 32.19 4.65 16.08
C SER A 96 32.93 4.74 14.75
N VAL A 97 34.01 5.54 14.68
CA VAL A 97 34.86 5.65 13.48
C VAL A 97 35.62 4.35 13.23
N LEU A 98 36.10 3.69 14.28
CA LEU A 98 36.80 2.40 14.14
C LEU A 98 35.84 1.27 13.74
N MET A 99 34.61 1.27 14.24
CA MET A 99 33.56 0.31 13.83
C MET A 99 33.20 0.48 12.35
N GLY A 100 33.07 1.73 11.87
CA GLY A 100 32.81 2.00 10.46
C GLY A 100 33.96 1.63 9.51
N ILE A 101 35.21 1.63 9.98
CA ILE A 101 36.39 1.23 9.18
C ILE A 101 36.62 -0.30 9.26
N PHE A 102 36.33 -0.92 10.40
CA PHE A 102 36.58 -2.35 10.67
C PHE A 102 35.35 -3.06 11.26
N PRO A 103 34.26 -3.25 10.48
CA PRO A 103 33.06 -3.95 10.95
C PRO A 103 33.35 -5.42 11.33
N GLU A 104 34.31 -6.05 10.66
CA GLU A 104 34.71 -7.46 10.90
C GLU A 104 35.28 -7.71 12.31
N LEU A 105 35.75 -6.67 13.02
CA LEU A 105 36.39 -6.80 14.33
C LEU A 105 35.40 -6.64 15.50
N VAL A 106 34.15 -6.27 15.24
CA VAL A 106 33.16 -5.85 16.25
C VAL A 106 32.82 -6.98 17.23
N ASN A 107 32.64 -8.20 16.71
CA ASN A 107 32.28 -9.38 17.50
C ASN A 107 33.44 -10.36 17.69
N LEU A 108 34.67 -9.98 17.33
CA LEU A 108 35.83 -10.84 17.47
C LEU A 108 36.11 -11.12 18.95
N GLN A 109 36.36 -12.37 19.30
CA GLN A 109 36.74 -12.78 20.65
C GLN A 109 38.26 -12.88 20.79
N ASN A 110 38.80 -12.35 21.89
CA ASN A 110 40.20 -12.53 22.25
C ASN A 110 40.46 -13.95 22.82
N LYS A 111 41.70 -14.24 23.24
CA LYS A 111 42.07 -15.55 23.82
C LYS A 111 41.40 -15.90 25.15
N ALA A 112 40.64 -14.99 25.75
CA ALA A 112 39.81 -15.26 26.92
C ALA A 112 38.32 -15.39 26.55
N GLY A 113 37.99 -15.39 25.26
CA GLY A 113 36.61 -15.38 24.74
C GLY A 113 35.91 -14.02 24.87
N ASN A 114 36.57 -12.98 25.40
CA ASN A 114 35.96 -11.68 25.58
C ASN A 114 35.88 -10.94 24.24
N THR A 115 34.72 -10.36 23.93
CA THR A 115 34.57 -9.37 22.84
C THR A 115 34.96 -7.97 23.31
N ALA A 116 35.01 -7.00 22.39
CA ALA A 116 35.20 -5.60 22.76
C ALA A 116 34.14 -5.09 23.76
N LEU A 117 32.91 -5.61 23.69
CA LEU A 117 31.84 -5.30 24.64
C LEU A 117 32.13 -5.86 26.05
N HIS A 118 32.68 -7.07 26.17
CA HIS A 118 33.09 -7.64 27.45
C HIS A 118 34.21 -6.81 28.11
N GLU A 119 35.23 -6.41 27.33
CA GLU A 119 36.31 -5.56 27.86
C GLU A 119 35.83 -4.16 28.26
N ALA A 120 34.81 -3.60 27.58
CA ALA A 120 34.20 -2.33 27.97
C ALA A 120 33.53 -2.41 29.34
N VAL A 121 32.85 -3.52 29.63
CA VAL A 121 32.20 -3.79 30.93
C VAL A 121 33.22 -4.01 32.02
N LEU A 122 34.23 -4.86 31.77
CA LEU A 122 35.31 -5.12 32.73
C LEU A 122 36.09 -3.84 33.06
N ALA A 123 36.24 -2.93 32.11
CA ALA A 123 36.87 -1.63 32.30
C ALA A 123 35.94 -0.56 32.91
N LYS A 124 34.66 -0.88 33.15
CA LYS A 124 33.59 0.05 33.60
C LYS A 124 33.47 1.31 32.73
N ASN A 125 33.72 1.18 31.42
CA ASN A 125 33.73 2.31 30.50
C ASN A 125 32.34 2.57 29.90
N LEU A 126 31.53 3.38 30.60
CA LEU A 126 30.15 3.68 30.22
C LEU A 126 30.00 4.25 28.80
N LEU A 127 30.95 5.09 28.37
CA LEU A 127 30.91 5.71 27.04
C LEU A 127 31.18 4.70 25.92
N ALA A 128 32.11 3.76 26.14
CA ALA A 128 32.37 2.68 25.20
C ALA A 128 31.20 1.69 25.13
N ILE A 129 30.60 1.34 26.28
CA ILE A 129 29.41 0.47 26.32
C ILE A 129 28.26 1.11 25.52
N LYS A 130 27.97 2.40 25.73
CA LYS A 130 26.93 3.11 24.97
C LYS A 130 27.23 3.19 23.47
N ALA A 131 28.50 3.41 23.09
CA ALA A 131 28.90 3.50 21.69
C ALA A 131 28.80 2.15 20.96
N LEU A 132 29.20 1.05 21.62
CA LEU A 132 29.08 -0.29 21.08
C LEU A 132 27.61 -0.72 20.98
N LEU A 133 26.81 -0.52 22.02
CA LEU A 133 25.40 -0.92 22.03
C LEU A 133 24.50 -0.09 21.10
N ALA A 134 24.97 1.07 20.63
CA ALA A 134 24.28 1.87 19.63
C ALA A 134 24.35 1.29 18.22
N ASP A 135 25.30 0.37 17.96
CA ASP A 135 25.44 -0.32 16.68
C ASP A 135 24.65 -1.64 16.69
N SER A 136 23.88 -1.88 15.63
CA SER A 136 23.06 -3.08 15.46
C SER A 136 23.86 -4.35 15.16
N GLU A 137 25.11 -4.22 14.71
CA GLU A 137 25.96 -5.37 14.37
C GLU A 137 26.65 -6.01 15.59
N VAL A 138 26.56 -5.40 16.78
CA VAL A 138 27.14 -5.94 18.01
C VAL A 138 26.28 -7.09 18.55
N ASP A 139 26.86 -8.28 18.61
CA ASP A 139 26.23 -9.45 19.21
C ASP A 139 26.38 -9.44 20.73
N ARG A 140 25.23 -9.36 21.41
CA ARG A 140 25.12 -9.30 22.88
C ARG A 140 25.08 -10.68 23.52
N SER A 141 24.89 -11.74 22.72
CA SER A 141 24.67 -13.11 23.18
C SER A 141 25.97 -13.92 23.33
N LEU A 142 27.07 -13.43 22.78
CA LEU A 142 28.36 -14.12 22.84
C LEU A 142 28.84 -14.28 24.28
N GLN A 143 29.29 -15.49 24.60
CA GLN A 143 29.84 -15.85 25.90
C GLN A 143 31.36 -15.93 25.83
N ASN A 144 32.03 -15.49 26.89
CA ASN A 144 33.47 -15.68 27.04
C ASN A 144 33.82 -17.13 27.44
N GLU A 145 35.11 -17.43 27.59
CA GLU A 145 35.54 -18.79 27.97
C GLU A 145 35.05 -19.24 29.35
N ALA A 146 34.62 -18.30 30.20
CA ALA A 146 34.01 -18.57 31.49
C ALA A 146 32.47 -18.75 31.40
N GLY A 147 31.88 -18.70 30.20
CA GLY A 147 30.44 -18.86 29.97
C GLY A 147 29.60 -17.62 30.24
N PHE A 148 30.20 -16.47 30.55
CA PHE A 148 29.49 -15.24 30.86
C PHE A 148 29.32 -14.36 29.63
N THR A 149 28.13 -13.78 29.47
CA THR A 149 27.88 -12.70 28.51
C THR A 149 28.34 -11.35 29.08
N ALA A 150 28.53 -10.36 28.22
CA ALA A 150 28.92 -9.01 28.66
C ALA A 150 27.90 -8.40 29.65
N PHE A 151 26.62 -8.74 29.53
CA PHE A 151 25.59 -8.33 30.49
C PHE A 151 25.78 -8.98 31.86
N MET A 152 26.06 -10.28 31.91
CA MET A 152 26.28 -11.01 33.17
C MET A 152 27.51 -10.48 33.93
N LEU A 153 28.51 -9.94 33.23
CA LEU A 153 29.69 -9.31 33.85
C LEU A 153 29.39 -7.97 34.54
N THR A 154 28.19 -7.40 34.40
CA THR A 154 27.83 -6.12 35.03
C THR A 154 27.58 -6.21 36.55
N ALA A 155 27.44 -7.42 37.11
CA ALA A 155 27.12 -7.66 38.53
C ALA A 155 25.95 -6.78 39.02
N ASP A 156 25.85 -6.43 40.31
CA ASP A 156 24.78 -5.56 40.86
C ASP A 156 24.94 -4.06 40.53
N ASP A 157 25.84 -3.68 39.62
CA ASP A 157 26.15 -2.29 39.29
C ASP A 157 25.07 -1.70 38.37
N LEU A 158 24.07 -1.04 38.97
CA LEU A 158 22.94 -0.39 38.29
C LEU A 158 23.35 0.60 37.21
N GLU A 159 24.49 1.28 37.35
CA GLU A 159 25.01 2.24 36.36
C GLU A 159 25.47 1.52 35.08
N LEU A 160 26.02 0.32 35.20
CA LEU A 160 26.49 -0.50 34.07
C LEU A 160 25.36 -1.29 33.42
N LYS A 161 24.30 -1.66 34.14
CA LYS A 161 23.09 -2.32 33.58
C LYS A 161 22.29 -1.39 32.67
N ARG A 162 22.15 -0.11 33.03
CA ARG A 162 21.34 0.88 32.28
C ARG A 162 21.67 0.96 30.77
N PRO A 163 22.94 0.96 30.33
CA PRO A 163 23.28 0.87 28.91
C PRO A 163 22.87 -0.43 28.22
N PHE A 164 22.91 -1.60 28.89
CA PHE A 164 22.44 -2.86 28.30
C PHE A 164 20.91 -2.89 28.15
N LEU A 165 20.23 -2.24 29.09
CA LEU A 165 18.81 -1.91 29.05
C LEU A 165 18.49 -0.80 28.04
N TYR A 166 19.48 -0.26 27.31
CA TYR A 166 19.24 0.69 26.22
C TYR A 166 18.57 -0.06 25.08
N ILE A 167 17.25 -0.11 25.20
CA ILE A 167 16.27 -0.53 24.22
C ILE A 167 16.67 0.02 22.86
N ASP A 168 16.66 -0.87 21.89
CA ASP A 168 16.93 -0.58 20.49
C ASP A 168 16.12 0.64 20.03
N LEU A 169 16.78 1.74 19.68
CA LEU A 169 16.14 2.95 19.16
C LEU A 169 15.28 2.67 17.91
N SER A 170 15.43 1.50 17.29
CA SER A 170 14.53 1.01 16.24
C SER A 170 13.08 0.80 16.72
N LEU A 171 12.85 0.51 18.01
CA LEU A 171 11.53 0.39 18.63
C LEU A 171 10.77 1.70 18.64
N LEU A 172 11.46 2.80 18.92
CA LEU A 172 10.86 4.14 18.84
C LEU A 172 10.50 4.49 17.41
N LYS A 173 11.33 4.11 16.42
CA LYS A 173 11.01 4.31 15.00
C LYS A 173 9.80 3.46 14.59
N SER A 174 9.71 2.22 15.06
CA SER A 174 8.61 1.31 14.71
C SER A 174 7.27 1.75 15.30
N LEU A 175 7.27 2.51 16.39
CA LEU A 175 6.07 3.06 17.02
C LEU A 175 5.57 4.36 16.38
N ASN A 176 6.46 5.09 15.73
CA ASN A 176 6.09 6.33 15.07
C ASN A 176 5.57 6.04 13.68
N LEU A 177 4.24 5.96 13.56
CA LEU A 177 3.52 5.83 12.29
C LEU A 177 3.85 6.95 11.29
N ARG A 178 4.42 8.08 11.77
CA ARG A 178 4.84 9.22 10.96
C ARG A 178 6.35 9.25 10.64
N SER A 179 7.19 8.46 11.30
CA SER A 179 8.65 8.56 11.16
C SER A 179 9.16 8.07 9.81
N GLN A 180 9.98 8.90 9.15
CA GLN A 180 10.61 8.59 7.87
C GLN A 180 11.56 7.39 7.97
N LYS A 181 11.36 6.40 7.09
CA LYS A 181 12.51 5.78 6.43
C LYS A 181 13.08 6.85 5.52
N ASN A 182 14.29 7.31 5.83
CA ASN A 182 15.04 8.29 5.03
C ASN A 182 14.79 8.09 3.53
N THR A 183 14.33 9.15 2.88
CA THR A 183 14.37 9.33 1.42
C THR A 183 15.83 9.45 0.98
N VAL A 184 16.62 8.39 1.15
CA VAL A 184 17.93 8.26 0.53
C VAL A 184 17.67 8.01 -0.95
N ASN A 185 17.93 9.01 -1.79
CA ASN A 185 18.09 8.89 -3.25
C ASN A 185 17.20 7.84 -3.95
N VAL A 186 15.89 7.91 -3.73
CA VAL A 186 14.91 6.99 -4.34
C VAL A 186 14.87 7.14 -5.87
N GLY A 187 15.38 8.25 -6.40
CA GLY A 187 15.24 8.60 -7.81
C GLY A 187 16.09 7.79 -8.81
N GLU A 188 17.27 7.27 -8.47
CA GLU A 188 18.17 6.75 -9.52
C GLU A 188 17.92 5.27 -9.86
N GLU A 189 17.79 4.39 -8.88
CA GLU A 189 17.53 2.95 -9.11
C GLU A 189 16.13 2.70 -9.69
N PHE A 190 15.11 3.42 -9.21
CA PHE A 190 13.73 3.28 -9.72
C PHE A 190 13.59 3.76 -11.16
N LYS A 191 14.18 4.91 -11.50
CA LYS A 191 14.18 5.42 -12.88
C LYS A 191 14.90 4.46 -13.84
N TYR A 192 15.86 3.69 -13.34
CA TYR A 192 16.51 2.65 -14.14
C TYR A 192 15.61 1.43 -14.34
N LEU A 193 14.88 1.00 -13.30
CA LEU A 193 14.00 -0.17 -13.36
C LEU A 193 12.70 0.09 -14.13
N PHE A 194 12.11 1.26 -13.98
CA PHE A 194 10.80 1.63 -14.55
C PHE A 194 10.84 3.01 -15.21
N PRO A 195 11.64 3.20 -16.28
CA PRO A 195 11.88 4.51 -16.87
C PRO A 195 10.61 5.15 -17.45
N LEU A 196 9.64 4.40 -17.97
CA LEU A 196 8.45 4.97 -18.58
C LEU A 196 7.40 5.35 -17.54
N MET A 197 7.25 4.56 -16.47
CA MET A 197 6.40 4.89 -15.32
C MET A 197 7.02 5.99 -14.42
N SER A 198 8.36 6.13 -14.43
CA SER A 198 9.10 7.13 -13.63
C SER A 198 9.50 8.38 -14.41
N SER A 199 9.39 8.36 -15.74
CA SER A 199 9.71 9.53 -16.56
C SER A 199 8.82 10.69 -16.12
N ARG A 200 9.41 11.89 -15.96
CA ARG A 200 8.62 13.12 -15.98
C ARG A 200 7.91 13.10 -17.32
N SER A 201 6.66 12.67 -17.30
CA SER A 201 5.75 13.20 -18.28
C SER A 201 5.72 14.70 -18.00
N SER A 202 6.53 15.48 -18.72
CA SER A 202 6.23 16.90 -18.95
C SER A 202 4.81 17.08 -19.51
N ASN A 203 4.14 15.98 -19.86
CA ASN A 203 2.79 15.88 -20.36
C ASN A 203 1.76 15.44 -19.30
N TYR A 204 2.11 15.28 -18.01
CA TYR A 204 1.17 14.95 -16.92
C TYR A 204 1.67 15.56 -15.60
N SER A 205 1.92 16.87 -15.59
CA SER A 205 1.81 17.63 -14.36
C SER A 205 0.33 17.89 -14.13
N PRO A 206 -0.23 17.61 -12.94
CA PRO A 206 -1.51 18.16 -12.57
C PRO A 206 -1.36 19.68 -12.60
N SER A 207 -2.25 20.36 -13.31
CA SER A 207 -2.40 21.80 -13.19
C SER A 207 -2.52 22.10 -11.69
N ALA A 208 -1.76 23.08 -11.19
CA ALA A 208 -1.82 23.52 -9.79
C ALA A 208 -3.23 23.93 -9.30
N SER A 209 -4.22 23.91 -10.20
CA SER A 209 -5.64 24.16 -9.97
C SER A 209 -6.49 22.91 -9.66
N LEU A 210 -6.04 21.69 -9.99
CA LEU A 210 -6.79 20.43 -9.75
C LEU A 210 -6.23 19.65 -8.56
N GLU A 211 -4.93 19.77 -8.30
CA GLU A 211 -4.30 19.31 -7.05
C GLU A 211 -3.86 20.53 -6.25
N THR A 212 -4.80 21.30 -5.69
CA THR A 212 -4.48 22.20 -4.56
C THR A 212 -4.35 21.38 -3.29
N SER A 213 -3.37 20.48 -3.24
CA SER A 213 -2.78 20.10 -1.96
C SER A 213 -1.62 21.07 -1.73
N PRO A 214 -1.63 21.86 -0.64
CA PRO A 214 -0.49 22.70 -0.33
C PRO A 214 0.71 21.78 -0.12
N SER A 215 1.73 22.01 -0.93
CA SER A 215 3.04 21.39 -0.85
C SER A 215 3.42 21.08 0.60
N THR A 216 3.77 19.83 0.90
CA THR A 216 4.48 19.44 2.11
C THR A 216 5.76 20.27 2.19
N SER A 217 5.66 21.43 2.86
CA SER A 217 6.75 22.37 2.98
C SER A 217 7.86 21.71 3.79
N ARG A 218 9.03 21.65 3.16
CA ARG A 218 10.36 21.40 3.74
C ARG A 218 10.39 21.59 5.25
N LEU A 219 10.59 20.48 5.95
CA LEU A 219 10.96 20.43 7.36
C LEU A 219 12.19 21.34 7.58
N SER A 220 11.96 22.52 8.14
CA SER A 220 13.01 23.32 8.74
C SER A 220 13.07 22.97 10.23
N GLU A 221 14.29 22.80 10.73
CA GLU A 221 14.55 22.52 12.14
C GLU A 221 13.93 23.60 13.04
N PRO A 222 13.45 23.26 14.25
CA PRO A 222 12.88 24.24 15.15
C PRO A 222 14.00 25.14 15.67
N THR A 223 14.11 26.35 15.12
CA THR A 223 14.84 27.42 15.80
C THR A 223 13.93 27.99 16.87
N SER A 224 14.40 27.87 18.11
CA SER A 224 13.80 28.44 19.30
C SER A 224 13.59 29.94 19.13
N SER A 225 12.33 30.36 18.97
CA SER A 225 11.95 31.72 19.33
C SER A 225 10.58 31.71 20.00
N VAL A 226 10.59 32.25 21.20
CA VAL A 226 9.48 32.45 22.11
C VAL A 226 8.48 33.41 21.47
N LEU A 227 7.22 33.00 21.32
CA LEU A 227 6.10 33.92 21.18
C LEU A 227 5.04 33.58 22.23
N SER A 228 5.03 34.41 23.26
CA SER A 228 4.04 34.53 24.31
C SER A 228 2.65 34.81 23.74
N PHE A 229 1.66 34.02 24.12
CA PHE A 229 0.26 34.44 24.05
C PHE A 229 -0.36 34.43 25.44
N HIS A 230 -0.81 35.61 25.87
CA HIS A 230 -1.57 35.83 27.09
C HIS A 230 -2.93 35.12 27.02
N PRO A 231 -3.46 34.62 28.15
CA PRO A 231 -4.80 34.07 28.21
C PRO A 231 -5.81 35.22 28.08
N VAL A 232 -6.56 35.27 26.97
CA VAL A 232 -7.70 36.17 26.87
C VAL A 232 -8.84 35.58 27.69
N GLN A 233 -9.32 36.40 28.60
CA GLN A 233 -10.36 36.11 29.57
C GLN A 233 -11.67 35.70 28.90
N ASN A 234 -12.37 34.78 29.56
CA ASN A 234 -13.75 34.40 29.28
C ASN A 234 -14.65 35.64 29.16
N GLU A 235 -15.16 35.92 27.97
CA GLU A 235 -16.43 36.64 27.83
C GLU A 235 -17.54 35.63 27.54
N GLN A 236 -18.34 35.41 28.58
CA GLN A 236 -19.64 34.79 28.50
C GLN A 236 -20.56 35.68 27.65
N ASN A 237 -20.85 35.24 26.41
CA ASN A 237 -22.02 35.70 25.65
C ASN A 237 -22.61 34.51 24.88
N ILE A 238 -23.13 33.55 25.65
CA ILE A 238 -23.96 32.46 25.15
C ILE A 238 -25.39 33.03 25.04
N GLY A 239 -25.78 33.48 23.84
CA GLY A 239 -27.13 34.03 23.66
C GLY A 239 -27.57 34.37 22.23
N GLN A 240 -26.67 34.45 21.24
CA GLN A 240 -27.03 34.81 19.85
C GLN A 240 -26.20 34.06 18.78
N THR A 241 -25.81 32.81 19.04
CA THR A 241 -24.89 32.05 18.16
C THR A 241 -25.55 31.31 16.98
N PRO A 242 -26.74 30.67 17.08
CA PRO A 242 -27.30 29.90 15.96
C PRO A 242 -27.87 30.79 14.85
N ILE A 243 -28.47 31.93 15.20
CA ILE A 243 -29.06 32.88 14.23
C ILE A 243 -27.97 33.50 13.35
N LYS A 244 -26.81 33.86 13.94
CA LYS A 244 -25.67 34.42 13.20
C LYS A 244 -25.05 33.41 12.21
N ASN A 245 -25.08 32.10 12.51
CA ASN A 245 -24.54 31.06 11.64
C ASN A 245 -25.34 30.94 10.33
N GLN A 246 -26.66 30.82 10.41
CA GLN A 246 -27.53 30.74 9.23
C GLN A 246 -27.44 31.99 8.36
N THR A 247 -27.41 33.19 8.97
CA THR A 247 -27.29 34.44 8.22
C THR A 247 -25.93 34.63 7.56
N LEU A 248 -24.84 34.19 8.22
CA LEU A 248 -23.49 34.30 7.66
C LEU A 248 -23.31 33.34 6.48
N TRP A 249 -23.74 32.08 6.64
CA TRP A 249 -23.70 31.08 5.57
C TRP A 249 -24.47 31.53 4.32
N GLN A 250 -25.71 31.99 4.49
CA GLN A 250 -26.54 32.49 3.40
C GLN A 250 -25.91 33.73 2.73
N ALA A 251 -25.37 34.67 3.52
CA ALA A 251 -24.70 35.86 2.99
C ALA A 251 -23.45 35.51 2.17
N VAL A 252 -22.66 34.50 2.57
CA VAL A 252 -21.47 34.07 1.81
C VAL A 252 -21.88 33.46 0.47
N ILE A 253 -22.92 32.63 0.44
CA ILE A 253 -23.43 32.04 -0.81
C ILE A 253 -23.96 33.13 -1.75
N GLU A 254 -24.78 34.06 -1.24
CA GLU A 254 -25.33 35.16 -2.04
C GLU A 254 -24.22 36.09 -2.57
N ALA A 255 -23.19 36.36 -1.77
CA ALA A 255 -22.02 37.11 -2.21
C ALA A 255 -21.25 36.38 -3.32
N TYR A 256 -21.10 35.05 -3.23
CA TYR A 256 -20.47 34.25 -4.28
C TYR A 256 -21.28 34.23 -5.59
N LYS A 257 -22.62 34.18 -5.48
CA LYS A 257 -23.53 34.25 -6.64
C LYS A 257 -23.45 35.59 -7.36
N THR A 258 -23.36 36.69 -6.60
CA THR A 258 -23.38 38.05 -7.15
C THR A 258 -22.05 38.43 -7.79
N ASP A 259 -20.91 38.20 -7.12
CA ASP A 259 -19.58 38.42 -7.69
C ASP A 259 -18.51 37.53 -7.04
N ARG A 260 -18.04 36.53 -7.80
CA ARG A 260 -17.05 35.52 -7.40
C ARG A 260 -15.69 36.11 -6.99
N ASN A 261 -15.35 37.32 -7.47
CA ASN A 261 -14.05 37.96 -7.23
C ASN A 261 -14.15 39.23 -6.36
N SER A 262 -15.30 39.49 -5.75
CA SER A 262 -15.49 40.68 -4.92
C SER A 262 -14.67 40.62 -3.63
N GLU A 263 -14.11 41.75 -3.20
CA GLU A 263 -13.48 41.87 -1.87
C GLU A 263 -14.49 41.55 -0.75
N HIS A 264 -15.78 41.80 -0.98
CA HIS A 264 -16.86 41.49 -0.05
C HIS A 264 -17.01 39.98 0.18
N TYR A 265 -17.02 39.17 -0.89
CA TYR A 265 -17.06 37.71 -0.78
C TYR A 265 -15.84 37.18 -0.01
N PHE A 266 -14.63 37.62 -0.35
CA PHE A 266 -13.41 37.19 0.36
C PHE A 266 -13.43 37.57 1.84
N HIS A 267 -13.98 38.74 2.19
CA HIS A 267 -14.16 39.14 3.58
C HIS A 267 -15.12 38.20 4.33
N LEU A 268 -16.30 37.95 3.75
CA LEU A 268 -17.30 37.05 4.33
C LEU A 268 -16.80 35.60 4.45
N GLN A 269 -16.06 35.11 3.44
CA GLN A 269 -15.43 33.78 3.48
C GLN A 269 -14.41 33.68 4.63
N LYS A 270 -13.59 34.72 4.85
CA LYS A 270 -12.65 34.77 5.98
C LYS A 270 -13.36 34.81 7.33
N GLU A 271 -14.44 35.56 7.44
CA GLU A 271 -15.27 35.57 8.66
C GLU A 271 -15.89 34.20 8.94
N PHE A 272 -16.38 33.52 7.90
CA PHE A 272 -16.89 32.16 7.99
C PHE A 272 -15.81 31.17 8.44
N ASN A 273 -14.61 31.22 7.84
CA ASN A 273 -13.50 30.34 8.22
C ASN A 273 -13.02 30.61 9.67
N ALA A 274 -12.98 31.88 10.09
CA ALA A 274 -12.70 32.26 11.48
C ALA A 274 -13.79 31.77 12.45
N PHE A 275 -15.05 31.76 12.02
CA PHE A 275 -16.16 31.21 12.79
C PHE A 275 -16.03 29.70 12.96
N CYS A 276 -15.74 28.96 11.87
CA CYS A 276 -15.49 27.51 11.90
C CYS A 276 -14.33 27.11 12.84
N SER A 277 -13.42 28.02 13.14
CA SER A 277 -12.32 27.76 14.08
C SER A 277 -12.69 28.00 15.55
N ARG A 278 -13.79 28.73 15.82
CA ARG A 278 -14.13 29.23 17.17
C ARG A 278 -15.46 28.71 17.71
N PHE A 279 -16.39 28.33 16.84
CA PHE A 279 -17.76 27.97 17.20
C PHE A 279 -18.19 26.71 16.45
N LEU A 280 -19.05 25.89 17.07
CA LEU A 280 -19.61 24.69 16.44
C LEU A 280 -20.63 25.06 15.35
N LEU A 281 -20.51 24.44 14.17
CA LEU A 281 -21.56 24.45 13.16
C LEU A 281 -22.74 23.62 13.69
N ALA A 282 -23.90 24.25 13.90
CA ALA A 282 -25.09 23.56 14.37
C ALA A 282 -25.62 22.55 13.34
N ASP A 283 -26.30 21.49 13.83
CA ASP A 283 -26.95 20.45 13.01
C ASP A 283 -27.91 21.01 11.94
N SER A 284 -28.38 22.25 12.11
CA SER A 284 -29.21 22.98 11.14
C SER A 284 -28.47 23.42 9.86
N PHE A 285 -27.24 22.95 9.62
CA PHE A 285 -26.51 23.08 8.36
C PHE A 285 -27.06 22.07 7.33
N ASP A 286 -28.36 22.14 7.05
CA ASP A 286 -29.02 21.26 6.10
C ASP A 286 -29.13 21.93 4.73
N LEU A 287 -28.33 21.38 3.81
CA LEU A 287 -28.29 21.76 2.39
C LEU A 287 -29.47 21.16 1.60
N GLU A 288 -30.37 20.44 2.26
CA GLU A 288 -31.51 19.76 1.64
C GLU A 288 -32.63 20.73 1.23
N HIS A 289 -32.62 21.98 1.69
CA HIS A 289 -33.67 22.97 1.39
C HIS A 289 -33.33 23.89 0.21
N GLU A 290 -32.15 23.76 -0.40
CA GLU A 290 -31.72 24.57 -1.55
C GLU A 290 -32.14 23.92 -2.87
N GLN A 291 -33.30 24.30 -3.39
CA GLN A 291 -33.87 23.72 -4.63
C GLN A 291 -33.18 24.18 -5.93
N ASP A 292 -32.41 25.27 -5.89
CA ASP A 292 -31.81 25.91 -7.06
C ASP A 292 -30.38 25.38 -7.33
N GLU A 293 -30.11 24.95 -8.57
CA GLU A 293 -28.81 24.39 -9.01
C GLU A 293 -27.65 25.36 -8.81
N ASP A 294 -27.88 26.64 -9.05
CA ASP A 294 -26.86 27.69 -8.86
C ASP A 294 -26.48 27.87 -7.39
N THR A 295 -27.42 27.64 -6.46
CA THR A 295 -27.15 27.66 -5.00
C THR A 295 -26.29 26.48 -4.60
N ARG A 296 -26.62 25.27 -5.08
CA ARG A 296 -25.86 24.06 -4.77
C ARG A 296 -24.42 24.15 -5.28
N PHE A 297 -24.22 24.69 -6.48
CA PHE A 297 -22.87 24.95 -7.01
C PHE A 297 -22.11 25.97 -6.18
N ALA A 298 -22.73 27.10 -5.83
CA ALA A 298 -22.13 28.12 -4.98
C ALA A 298 -21.76 27.56 -3.60
N ALA A 299 -22.67 26.86 -2.94
CA ALA A 299 -22.46 26.20 -1.66
C ALA A 299 -21.27 25.21 -1.70
N LYS A 300 -21.20 24.37 -2.74
CA LYS A 300 -20.09 23.45 -2.96
C LYS A 300 -18.74 24.17 -3.04
N GLN A 301 -18.67 25.26 -3.79
CA GLN A 301 -17.44 26.05 -3.96
C GLN A 301 -17.05 26.79 -2.68
N VAL A 302 -18.01 27.34 -1.95
CA VAL A 302 -17.78 27.97 -0.63
C VAL A 302 -17.23 26.95 0.37
N ILE A 303 -17.81 25.75 0.43
CA ILE A 303 -17.30 24.66 1.29
C ILE A 303 -15.90 24.23 0.86
N HIS A 304 -15.65 24.08 -0.45
CA HIS A 304 -14.34 23.74 -0.97
C HIS A 304 -13.28 24.78 -0.59
N ASN A 305 -13.58 26.08 -0.73
CA ASN A 305 -12.70 27.16 -0.33
C ASN A 305 -12.46 27.18 1.19
N ALA A 306 -13.49 26.93 2.00
CA ALA A 306 -13.36 26.79 3.45
C ALA A 306 -12.44 25.62 3.82
N LEU A 307 -12.62 24.45 3.22
CA LEU A 307 -11.78 23.27 3.45
C LEU A 307 -10.32 23.54 3.06
N ASN A 308 -10.07 24.20 1.92
CA ASN A 308 -8.72 24.54 1.47
C ASN A 308 -8.01 25.52 2.42
N GLU A 309 -8.72 26.50 2.99
CA GLU A 309 -8.14 27.44 3.97
C GLU A 309 -7.97 26.82 5.36
N LEU A 310 -8.87 25.94 5.78
CA LEU A 310 -8.82 25.29 7.09
C LEU A 310 -7.82 24.12 7.13
N TYR A 311 -7.60 23.43 6.00
CA TYR A 311 -6.75 22.25 5.93
C TYR A 311 -5.32 22.46 6.46
N PRO A 312 -4.56 23.52 6.10
CA PRO A 312 -3.23 23.75 6.66
C PRO A 312 -3.23 23.88 8.19
N LEU A 313 -4.25 24.52 8.75
CA LEU A 313 -4.40 24.66 10.21
C LEU A 313 -4.70 23.31 10.87
N VAL A 314 -5.58 22.52 10.25
CA VAL A 314 -5.94 21.17 10.68
C VAL A 314 -4.73 20.24 10.63
N ASP A 315 -3.97 20.24 9.52
CA ASP A 315 -2.76 19.43 9.37
C ASP A 315 -1.65 19.85 10.32
N GLU A 316 -1.43 21.15 10.56
CA GLU A 316 -0.45 21.63 11.54
C GLU A 316 -0.81 21.18 12.96
N HIS A 317 -2.07 21.33 13.35
CA HIS A 317 -2.55 20.86 14.66
C HIS A 317 -2.46 19.34 14.78
N TYR A 318 -2.85 18.60 13.75
CA TYR A 318 -2.81 17.14 13.74
C TYR A 318 -1.37 16.65 13.81
N SER A 319 -0.49 17.27 13.03
CA SER A 319 0.96 17.08 13.06
C SER A 319 1.55 17.24 14.45
N LYS A 320 1.16 18.32 15.15
CA LYS A 320 1.59 18.59 16.53
C LYS A 320 1.08 17.52 17.49
N SER A 321 -0.19 17.15 17.40
CA SER A 321 -0.77 16.08 18.21
C SER A 321 -0.06 14.73 18.00
N GLN A 322 0.28 14.38 16.76
CA GLN A 322 1.04 13.16 16.45
C GLN A 322 2.46 13.20 17.04
N ASN A 323 3.12 14.36 17.02
CA ASN A 323 4.43 14.53 17.67
C ASN A 323 4.32 14.42 19.20
N GLU A 324 3.24 14.93 19.79
CA GLU A 324 2.95 14.76 21.22
C GLU A 324 2.70 13.29 21.57
N ILE A 325 1.92 12.54 20.77
CA ILE A 325 1.73 11.10 20.92
C ILE A 325 3.07 10.36 20.90
N TYR A 326 3.95 10.71 19.95
CA TYR A 326 5.28 10.13 19.87
C TYR A 326 6.13 10.44 21.12
N SER A 327 6.03 11.66 21.65
CA SER A 327 6.71 12.05 22.89
C SER A 327 6.19 11.26 24.10
N LEU A 328 4.88 11.00 24.18
CA LEU A 328 4.27 10.18 25.24
C LEU A 328 4.76 8.73 25.19
N LEU A 329 4.79 8.14 24.00
CA LEU A 329 5.33 6.79 23.80
C LEU A 329 6.81 6.72 24.21
N LYS A 330 7.60 7.76 23.89
CA LYS A 330 9.00 7.85 24.32
C LYS A 330 9.16 7.94 25.83
N LEU A 331 8.34 8.75 26.50
CA LEU A 331 8.32 8.87 27.96
C LEU A 331 7.93 7.55 28.62
N PHE A 332 6.90 6.88 28.10
CA PHE A 332 6.47 5.59 28.63
C PHE A 332 7.55 4.52 28.43
N ILE A 333 8.18 4.46 27.26
CA ILE A 333 9.31 3.54 27.03
C ILE A 333 10.45 3.83 28.01
N GLN A 334 10.76 5.10 28.30
CA GLN A 334 11.76 5.43 29.31
C GLN A 334 11.39 4.89 30.70
N ILE A 335 10.10 4.93 31.06
CA ILE A 335 9.61 4.32 32.30
C ILE A 335 9.79 2.80 32.27
N LEU A 336 9.41 2.14 31.16
CA LEU A 336 9.60 0.69 30.99
C LEU A 336 11.08 0.31 31.12
N ILE A 337 12.01 1.08 30.55
CA ILE A 337 13.46 0.86 30.65
C ILE A 337 13.93 0.97 32.10
N ASN A 338 13.50 2.02 32.78
CA ASN A 338 13.95 2.31 34.15
C ASN A 338 13.48 1.25 35.16
N HIS A 339 12.41 0.54 34.83
CA HIS A 339 11.71 -0.40 35.70
C HIS A 339 11.63 -1.82 35.10
N ALA A 340 12.47 -2.13 34.12
CA ALA A 340 12.50 -3.44 33.47
C ALA A 340 12.82 -4.54 34.50
N PRO A 341 12.14 -5.72 34.43
CA PRO A 341 12.43 -6.82 35.33
C PRO A 341 13.86 -7.31 35.17
N THR A 342 14.52 -7.60 36.29
CA THR A 342 15.77 -8.36 36.30
C THR A 342 15.50 -9.80 35.88
N ALA A 343 16.45 -10.46 35.19
CA ALA A 343 16.30 -11.81 34.65
C ALA A 343 16.00 -12.93 35.70
N GLU A 344 15.95 -12.58 36.98
CA GLU A 344 15.72 -13.48 38.12
C GLU A 344 14.26 -13.50 38.61
N ASP A 345 13.37 -12.66 38.07
CA ASP A 345 11.96 -12.59 38.50
C ASP A 345 11.09 -13.67 37.82
N GLU A 346 10.81 -14.78 38.52
CA GLU A 346 9.89 -15.84 38.06
C GLU A 346 8.49 -15.28 37.75
N ALA A 347 7.93 -15.66 36.59
CA ALA A 347 6.61 -15.20 36.16
C ALA A 347 5.49 -15.88 36.95
N LYS A 348 4.47 -15.12 37.37
CA LYS A 348 3.29 -15.69 38.00
C LYS A 348 2.50 -16.54 37.00
N ALA A 349 2.01 -17.70 37.44
CA ALA A 349 1.10 -18.52 36.68
C ALA A 349 -0.29 -17.85 36.54
N PHE A 350 -1.02 -18.21 35.48
CA PHE A 350 -2.37 -17.69 35.23
C PHE A 350 -3.32 -18.09 36.39
N PRO A 351 -4.10 -17.15 36.97
CA PRO A 351 -4.95 -17.46 38.12
C PRO A 351 -6.18 -18.33 37.76
N GLU A 352 -6.40 -19.42 38.49
CA GLU A 352 -7.57 -20.30 38.31
C GLU A 352 -8.92 -19.65 38.72
N CYS A 353 -8.89 -18.56 39.50
CA CYS A 353 -10.06 -17.90 40.08
C CYS A 353 -10.78 -16.90 39.13
N LEU A 354 -10.32 -16.73 37.89
CA LEU A 354 -10.89 -15.76 36.95
C LEU A 354 -12.18 -16.28 36.26
N PRO A 355 -13.13 -15.40 35.92
CA PRO A 355 -14.45 -15.79 35.42
C PRO A 355 -14.40 -16.58 34.09
N GLN A 356 -15.16 -17.68 34.02
CA GLN A 356 -15.13 -18.69 32.96
C GLN A 356 -16.06 -18.42 31.76
N SER A 357 -16.40 -17.16 31.44
CA SER A 357 -17.10 -16.90 30.17
C SER A 357 -16.16 -17.17 28.99
N SER A 358 -16.57 -18.01 28.03
CA SER A 358 -15.69 -18.57 27.00
C SER A 358 -14.94 -17.53 26.16
N THR A 359 -15.54 -16.38 25.85
CA THR A 359 -14.93 -15.34 25.02
C THR A 359 -13.93 -14.47 25.78
N ASP A 360 -14.28 -14.05 26.99
CA ASP A 360 -13.40 -13.22 27.81
C ASP A 360 -12.21 -14.05 28.33
N LEU A 361 -12.38 -15.37 28.56
CA LEU A 361 -11.29 -16.25 28.95
C LEU A 361 -10.16 -16.27 27.90
N LYS A 362 -10.49 -16.37 26.61
CA LYS A 362 -9.51 -16.38 25.53
C LYS A 362 -8.72 -15.06 25.44
N LEU A 363 -9.41 -13.92 25.55
CA LEU A 363 -8.75 -12.61 25.58
C LEU A 363 -7.87 -12.46 26.82
N MET A 364 -8.32 -12.94 27.98
CA MET A 364 -7.57 -12.85 29.23
C MET A 364 -6.31 -13.71 29.20
N THR A 365 -6.37 -14.92 28.64
CA THR A 365 -5.17 -15.76 28.45
C THR A 365 -4.18 -15.11 27.49
N GLU A 366 -4.67 -14.59 26.35
CA GLU A 366 -3.83 -13.90 25.37
C GLU A 366 -3.16 -12.64 25.95
N LEU A 367 -3.89 -11.84 26.73
CA LEU A 367 -3.35 -10.67 27.42
C LEU A 367 -2.37 -11.08 28.53
N TRP A 368 -2.61 -12.18 29.23
CA TRP A 368 -1.70 -12.67 30.25
C TRP A 368 -0.35 -13.01 29.63
N ASP A 369 -0.36 -13.87 28.62
CA ASP A 369 0.83 -14.29 27.87
C ASP A 369 1.58 -13.07 27.31
N LEU A 370 0.85 -12.09 26.78
CA LEU A 370 1.43 -10.84 26.27
C LEU A 370 2.08 -9.99 27.38
N THR A 371 1.45 -9.87 28.55
CA THR A 371 2.02 -9.11 29.68
C THR A 371 3.21 -9.78 30.34
N VAL A 372 3.34 -11.11 30.20
CA VAL A 372 4.48 -11.88 30.72
C VAL A 372 5.73 -11.65 29.86
N CYS A 373 5.58 -11.39 28.55
CA CYS A 373 6.69 -11.11 27.62
C CYS A 373 7.76 -12.23 27.56
N GLN A 374 7.35 -13.48 27.74
CA GLN A 374 8.24 -14.66 27.64
C GLN A 374 7.93 -15.47 26.38
N ALA A 375 8.96 -16.06 25.77
CA ALA A 375 8.79 -16.99 24.66
C ALA A 375 8.47 -18.42 25.15
N ASN A 376 9.08 -18.80 26.29
CA ASN A 376 8.89 -20.04 27.04
C ASN A 376 8.93 -19.73 28.56
N LEU A 377 8.37 -20.60 29.40
CA LEU A 377 8.42 -20.48 30.87
C LEU A 377 9.86 -20.34 31.41
N ASP A 378 10.85 -20.86 30.69
CA ASP A 378 12.28 -20.83 31.05
C ASP A 378 13.07 -19.66 30.41
N SER A 379 12.42 -18.76 29.67
CA SER A 379 13.09 -17.67 28.92
C SER A 379 13.01 -16.30 29.62
N SER A 380 14.02 -15.46 29.41
CA SER A 380 14.05 -14.09 29.96
C SER A 380 12.99 -13.17 29.32
N ARG A 381 12.43 -12.25 30.10
CA ARG A 381 11.28 -11.38 29.77
C ARG A 381 11.55 -10.30 28.69
N GLU A 382 12.72 -10.27 28.06
CA GLU A 382 13.21 -9.11 27.29
C GLU A 382 12.94 -9.18 25.77
N SER A 383 12.53 -10.32 25.20
CA SER A 383 12.62 -10.54 23.74
C SER A 383 11.46 -9.99 22.89
N GLN A 384 10.34 -9.53 23.48
CA GLN A 384 9.08 -9.30 22.74
C GLN A 384 8.58 -7.85 22.63
N ILE A 385 9.28 -6.84 23.19
CA ILE A 385 8.81 -5.44 23.09
C ILE A 385 8.66 -4.98 21.62
N LYS A 386 9.44 -5.57 20.71
CA LYS A 386 9.38 -5.29 19.26
C LYS A 386 8.09 -5.76 18.62
N THR A 387 7.57 -6.91 19.03
CA THR A 387 6.39 -7.56 18.46
C THR A 387 5.10 -7.16 19.19
N LEU A 388 5.24 -6.55 20.37
CA LEU A 388 4.13 -6.10 21.21
C LEU A 388 3.21 -5.11 20.50
N ASN A 389 3.76 -4.22 19.68
CA ASN A 389 2.98 -3.23 18.94
C ASN A 389 2.06 -3.92 17.93
N GLU A 390 2.63 -4.84 17.17
CA GLU A 390 1.93 -5.62 16.18
C GLU A 390 0.88 -6.52 16.86
N ILE A 391 1.22 -7.23 17.93
CA ILE A 391 0.24 -8.04 18.67
C ILE A 391 -0.90 -7.18 19.23
N THR A 392 -0.60 -6.01 19.79
CA THR A 392 -1.62 -5.08 20.31
C THR A 392 -2.58 -4.62 19.21
N LEU A 393 -2.07 -4.35 18.00
CA LEU A 393 -2.91 -4.02 16.84
C LEU A 393 -3.80 -5.20 16.42
N GLY A 394 -3.25 -6.41 16.38
CA GLY A 394 -4.03 -7.63 16.09
C GLY A 394 -5.06 -7.96 17.18
N LEU A 395 -4.80 -7.59 18.44
CA LEU A 395 -5.79 -7.67 19.52
C LEU A 395 -6.90 -6.64 19.34
N LEU A 396 -6.53 -5.41 18.96
CA LEU A 396 -7.47 -4.33 18.75
C LEU A 396 -8.37 -4.57 17.53
N SER A 397 -7.93 -5.29 16.49
CA SER A 397 -8.84 -5.70 15.41
C SER A 397 -9.88 -6.70 15.90
N ALA A 398 -9.47 -7.69 16.70
CA ALA A 398 -10.32 -8.78 17.17
C ALA A 398 -11.28 -8.38 18.31
N TYR A 399 -10.88 -7.44 19.16
CA TYR A 399 -11.65 -7.06 20.35
C TYR A 399 -11.78 -5.54 20.48
N PRO A 400 -12.95 -5.02 20.88
CA PRO A 400 -13.11 -3.58 21.09
C PRO A 400 -12.26 -3.11 22.28
N LEU A 401 -11.75 -1.88 22.19
CA LEU A 401 -10.93 -1.25 23.23
C LEU A 401 -11.53 -1.36 24.64
N THR A 402 -12.84 -1.19 24.76
CA THR A 402 -13.56 -1.29 26.04
C THR A 402 -13.39 -2.66 26.70
N ARG A 403 -13.41 -3.76 25.92
CA ARG A 403 -13.21 -5.12 26.42
C ARG A 403 -11.77 -5.34 26.86
N ILE A 404 -10.79 -4.89 26.08
CA ILE A 404 -9.37 -4.96 26.42
C ILE A 404 -9.11 -4.26 27.77
N LEU A 405 -9.64 -3.05 27.96
CA LEU A 405 -9.51 -2.30 29.22
C LEU A 405 -10.20 -2.99 30.40
N ILE A 406 -11.36 -3.60 30.19
CA ILE A 406 -12.07 -4.37 31.24
C ILE A 406 -11.21 -5.57 31.66
N CYS A 407 -10.68 -6.34 30.70
CA CYS A 407 -9.86 -7.52 30.96
C CYS A 407 -8.59 -7.16 31.74
N ILE A 408 -7.83 -6.15 31.28
CA ILE A 408 -6.63 -5.64 31.98
C ILE A 408 -6.98 -5.26 33.42
N ARG A 409 -8.09 -4.53 33.64
CA ARG A 409 -8.54 -4.11 34.97
C ARG A 409 -8.92 -5.27 35.88
N VAL A 410 -9.54 -6.32 35.35
CA VAL A 410 -9.91 -7.53 36.11
C VAL A 410 -8.66 -8.31 36.51
N MET A 411 -7.68 -8.42 35.61
CA MET A 411 -6.41 -9.14 35.85
C MET A 411 -5.44 -8.36 36.73
N PHE A 412 -5.56 -7.04 36.75
CA PHE A 412 -4.63 -6.11 37.41
C PHE A 412 -4.20 -6.51 38.84
N PRO A 413 -5.10 -7.00 39.72
CA PRO A 413 -4.71 -7.42 41.07
C PRO A 413 -3.81 -8.64 41.12
N HIS A 414 -3.86 -9.49 40.11
CA HIS A 414 -3.08 -10.73 40.02
C HIS A 414 -1.71 -10.52 39.36
N PHE A 415 -1.54 -9.42 38.62
CA PHE A 415 -0.29 -9.08 37.96
C PHE A 415 0.85 -8.86 38.95
N ASP A 416 2.05 -9.27 38.53
CA ASP A 416 3.29 -8.79 39.13
C ASP A 416 3.59 -7.34 38.72
N PHE A 417 4.67 -6.77 39.25
CA PHE A 417 5.02 -5.37 38.99
C PHE A 417 5.23 -5.09 37.49
N SER A 418 5.91 -5.98 36.78
CA SER A 418 6.23 -5.85 35.35
C SER A 418 5.00 -6.03 34.46
N GLN A 419 4.14 -6.99 34.78
CA GLN A 419 2.85 -7.19 34.10
C GLN A 419 1.92 -5.98 34.27
N LYS A 420 1.91 -5.31 35.44
CA LYS A 420 1.15 -4.07 35.64
C LYS A 420 1.67 -2.94 34.75
N LEU A 421 2.99 -2.80 34.61
CA LEU A 421 3.58 -1.84 33.67
C LEU A 421 3.22 -2.15 32.23
N MET A 422 3.31 -3.42 31.84
CA MET A 422 3.00 -3.86 30.48
C MET A 422 1.52 -3.70 30.15
N GLY A 423 0.62 -4.00 31.08
CA GLY A 423 -0.82 -3.78 30.93
C GLY A 423 -1.16 -2.31 30.71
N ASN A 424 -0.47 -1.39 31.41
CA ASN A 424 -0.62 0.06 31.18
C ASN A 424 -0.07 0.48 29.82
N PHE A 425 1.02 -0.13 29.34
CA PHE A 425 1.56 0.15 28.01
C PHE A 425 0.62 -0.31 26.90
N ILE A 426 0.09 -1.53 26.99
CA ILE A 426 -0.90 -2.07 26.05
C ILE A 426 -2.16 -1.17 26.04
N ALA A 427 -2.62 -0.73 27.20
CA ALA A 427 -3.74 0.20 27.30
C ALA A 427 -3.46 1.55 26.59
N LEU A 428 -2.26 2.12 26.80
CA LEU A 428 -1.81 3.34 26.13
C LEU A 428 -1.80 3.18 24.60
N GLN A 429 -1.21 2.10 24.10
CA GLN A 429 -1.13 1.81 22.67
C GLN A 429 -2.50 1.60 22.04
N ALA A 430 -3.35 0.79 22.69
CA ALA A 430 -4.70 0.54 22.22
C ALA A 430 -5.55 1.82 22.17
N LEU A 431 -5.38 2.74 23.12
CA LEU A 431 -6.00 4.08 23.10
C LEU A 431 -5.53 4.90 21.90
N ILE A 432 -4.21 5.01 21.70
CA ILE A 432 -3.62 5.78 20.60
C ILE A 432 -4.12 5.26 19.24
N TYR A 433 -4.03 3.96 19.00
CA TYR A 433 -4.43 3.37 17.72
C TYR A 433 -5.94 3.43 17.50
N SER A 434 -6.75 3.32 18.55
CA SER A 434 -8.20 3.51 18.44
C SER A 434 -8.55 4.94 18.04
N GLY A 435 -7.80 5.95 18.50
CA GLY A 435 -8.01 7.35 18.13
C GLY A 435 -7.72 7.67 16.66
N ILE A 436 -6.88 6.88 15.98
CA ILE A 436 -6.52 7.10 14.56
C ILE A 436 -7.72 6.86 13.62
N ASN A 437 -8.66 5.99 14.01
CA ASN A 437 -9.82 5.70 13.17
C ASN A 437 -10.76 6.91 13.02
N LEU A 438 -10.57 7.99 13.79
CA LEU A 438 -11.37 9.22 13.83
C LEU A 438 -12.82 9.16 14.34
N PRO A 439 -13.44 8.03 14.79
CA PRO A 439 -14.77 8.12 15.39
C PRO A 439 -14.69 8.70 16.81
N HIS A 440 -15.79 9.31 17.25
CA HIS A 440 -16.00 9.73 18.63
C HIS A 440 -15.64 8.59 19.60
N LEU A 441 -14.75 8.87 20.55
CA LEU A 441 -14.39 7.87 21.56
C LEU A 441 -15.58 7.69 22.50
N LYS A 442 -16.10 6.47 22.55
CA LYS A 442 -17.28 6.16 23.37
C LYS A 442 -17.04 6.57 24.84
N PRO A 443 -18.00 7.23 25.53
CA PRO A 443 -17.88 7.63 26.94
C PRO A 443 -17.51 6.47 27.90
N LEU A 444 -17.86 5.25 27.50
CA LEU A 444 -17.51 4.03 28.22
C LEU A 444 -15.99 3.80 28.32
N VAL A 445 -15.21 4.17 27.30
CA VAL A 445 -13.74 4.07 27.30
C VAL A 445 -13.15 4.94 28.40
N ALA A 446 -13.57 6.21 28.47
CA ALA A 446 -13.13 7.14 29.52
C ALA A 446 -13.49 6.63 30.93
N THR A 447 -14.66 6.01 31.08
CA THR A 447 -15.10 5.43 32.34
C THR A 447 -14.23 4.26 32.78
N HIS A 448 -13.96 3.30 31.88
CA HIS A 448 -13.10 2.16 32.19
C HIS A 448 -11.65 2.58 32.41
N LEU A 449 -11.15 3.57 31.66
CA LEU A 449 -9.82 4.13 31.88
C LEU A 449 -9.69 4.75 33.27
N ARG A 450 -10.65 5.58 33.70
CA ARG A 450 -10.67 6.13 35.07
C ARG A 450 -10.65 5.04 36.14
N LEU A 451 -11.35 3.94 35.91
CA LEU A 451 -11.37 2.81 36.84
C LEU A 451 -10.04 2.04 36.86
N LEU A 452 -9.34 1.93 35.73
CA LEU A 452 -7.97 1.41 35.69
C LEU A 452 -7.00 2.36 36.41
N CYS A 453 -7.11 3.67 36.16
CA CYS A 453 -6.28 4.68 36.82
C CYS A 453 -6.40 4.64 38.34
N LYS A 454 -7.61 4.40 38.88
CA LYS A 454 -7.82 4.20 40.32
C LYS A 454 -7.03 3.01 40.87
N LYS A 455 -6.97 1.89 40.12
CA LYS A 455 -6.18 0.72 40.52
C LYS A 455 -4.67 0.95 40.45
N ASN A 456 -4.19 1.82 39.55
CA ASN A 456 -2.77 2.15 39.47
C ASN A 456 -2.25 2.83 40.75
N VAL A 457 -3.08 3.64 41.43
CA VAL A 457 -2.68 4.42 42.61
C VAL A 457 -2.92 3.67 43.92
N ASP A 458 -3.68 2.57 43.87
CA ASP A 458 -4.01 1.76 45.05
C ASP A 458 -2.73 1.35 45.82
N PRO A 459 -2.64 1.60 47.13
CA PRO A 459 -1.43 1.33 47.91
C PRO A 459 -1.16 -0.17 48.12
N GLU A 460 -2.19 -1.02 48.08
CA GLU A 460 -2.05 -2.47 48.29
C GLU A 460 -1.89 -3.22 46.97
N ILE A 461 -2.61 -2.79 45.94
CA ILE A 461 -2.74 -3.51 44.66
C ILE A 461 -1.99 -2.81 43.52
N GLY A 462 -1.73 -1.51 43.63
CA GLY A 462 -1.26 -0.66 42.54
C GLY A 462 0.26 -0.55 42.40
N LEU A 463 0.67 0.56 41.80
CA LEU A 463 2.05 0.99 41.54
C LEU A 463 2.40 2.29 42.32
N ALA A 464 1.52 2.73 43.23
CA ALA A 464 1.66 3.95 44.03
C ALA A 464 2.04 5.19 43.18
N ASN A 465 3.14 5.89 43.53
CA ASN A 465 3.61 7.11 42.85
C ASN A 465 3.89 6.88 41.36
N LEU A 466 4.38 5.70 40.97
CA LEU A 466 4.60 5.36 39.57
C LEU A 466 3.26 5.24 38.83
N GLY A 467 2.24 4.70 39.50
CA GLY A 467 0.88 4.64 39.00
C GLY A 467 0.28 6.02 38.68
N GLU A 468 0.59 7.04 39.49
CA GLU A 468 0.16 8.42 39.22
C GLU A 468 0.81 9.00 37.96
N GLN A 469 2.12 8.76 37.77
CA GLN A 469 2.82 9.16 36.54
C GLN A 469 2.23 8.47 35.30
N LEU A 470 1.93 7.17 35.39
CA LEU A 470 1.29 6.42 34.30
C LEU A 470 -0.12 6.94 34.00
N ASN A 471 -0.88 7.31 35.03
CA ASN A 471 -2.20 7.89 34.86
C ASN A 471 -2.15 9.22 34.10
N GLN A 472 -1.16 10.07 34.38
CA GLN A 472 -0.97 11.33 33.63
C GLN A 472 -0.75 11.05 32.14
N LEU A 473 0.06 10.05 31.79
CA LEU A 473 0.31 9.64 30.41
C LEU A 473 -0.97 9.09 29.74
N LEU A 474 -1.72 8.22 30.44
CA LEU A 474 -2.97 7.65 29.95
C LEU A 474 -4.06 8.72 29.74
N HIS A 475 -4.17 9.69 30.65
CA HIS A 475 -5.11 10.80 30.49
C HIS A 475 -4.73 11.70 29.31
N LYS A 476 -3.44 12.00 29.12
CA LYS A 476 -2.98 12.77 27.95
C LYS A 476 -3.21 12.00 26.65
N ALA A 477 -3.01 10.69 26.64
CA ALA A 477 -3.32 9.86 25.47
C ALA A 477 -4.82 9.81 25.18
N LEU A 478 -5.69 9.79 26.21
CA LEU A 478 -7.13 9.90 26.01
C LEU A 478 -7.51 11.25 25.38
N GLU A 479 -6.95 12.35 25.89
CA GLU A 479 -7.17 13.70 25.35
C GLU A 479 -6.75 13.81 23.86
N LEU A 480 -5.56 13.28 23.53
CA LEU A 480 -5.02 13.27 22.17
C LEU A 480 -5.68 12.25 21.24
N SER A 481 -6.38 11.25 21.76
CA SER A 481 -7.16 10.31 20.95
C SER A 481 -8.59 10.82 20.72
N SER A 482 -9.13 11.64 21.63
CA SER A 482 -10.43 12.30 21.51
C SER A 482 -10.33 13.71 20.88
N LEU A 483 -9.43 13.92 19.92
CA LEU A 483 -9.23 15.24 19.30
C LEU A 483 -10.48 15.73 18.56
N CYS A 484 -11.15 14.83 17.85
CA CYS A 484 -12.42 15.13 17.17
C CYS A 484 -13.54 15.46 18.16
N ASP A 485 -13.51 14.95 19.40
CA ASP A 485 -14.52 15.25 20.42
C ASP A 485 -14.28 16.59 21.14
N SER A 486 -13.01 16.98 21.25
CA SER A 486 -12.58 18.09 22.10
C SER A 486 -12.33 19.40 21.36
N ASN A 487 -12.01 19.35 20.06
CA ASN A 487 -11.64 20.52 19.29
C ASN A 487 -12.65 20.80 18.16
N LEU A 488 -13.27 21.97 18.24
CA LEU A 488 -14.30 22.47 17.34
C LEU A 488 -13.83 22.57 15.89
N LEU A 489 -12.54 22.88 15.66
CA LEU A 489 -11.96 22.96 14.32
C LEU A 489 -12.08 21.62 13.59
N TYR A 490 -11.72 20.52 14.26
CA TYR A 490 -11.81 19.19 13.65
C TYR A 490 -13.26 18.77 13.42
N GLN A 491 -14.16 19.06 14.35
CA GLN A 491 -15.60 18.77 14.19
C GLN A 491 -16.16 19.46 12.96
N ASN A 492 -15.96 20.78 12.86
CA ASN A 492 -16.44 21.55 11.73
C ASN A 492 -15.78 21.12 10.41
N TYR A 493 -14.48 20.81 10.43
CA TYR A 493 -13.79 20.33 9.24
C TYR A 493 -14.33 18.98 8.76
N CYS A 494 -14.52 18.01 9.66
CA CYS A 494 -15.13 16.73 9.34
C CYS A 494 -16.57 16.91 8.82
N LEU A 495 -17.38 17.76 9.47
CA LEU A 495 -18.74 18.07 9.02
C LEU A 495 -18.75 18.68 7.61
N LEU A 496 -17.89 19.65 7.32
CA LEU A 496 -17.78 20.25 5.98
C LEU A 496 -17.32 19.22 4.94
N SER A 497 -16.38 18.33 5.30
CA SER A 497 -15.90 17.25 4.44
C SER A 497 -16.95 16.15 4.20
N GLU A 498 -17.84 15.90 5.14
CA GLU A 498 -18.99 15.02 4.94
C GLU A 498 -20.03 15.68 4.03
N LYS A 499 -20.31 16.97 4.26
CA LYS A 499 -21.31 17.74 3.49
C LYS A 499 -20.91 17.89 2.03
N ILE A 500 -19.64 18.19 1.70
CA ILE A 500 -19.17 18.27 0.29
C ILE A 500 -19.35 16.93 -0.47
N ASN A 501 -19.40 15.82 0.28
CA ASN A 501 -19.53 14.47 -0.22
C ASN A 501 -20.99 13.96 -0.27
N GLN A 502 -21.97 14.79 0.04
CA GLN A 502 -23.37 14.41 -0.10
C GLN A 502 -23.78 14.29 -1.58
N PRO A 503 -24.63 13.31 -1.93
CA PRO A 503 -25.05 13.07 -3.31
C PRO A 503 -25.75 14.28 -3.94
N SER A 504 -26.44 15.11 -3.14
CA SER A 504 -27.11 16.34 -3.57
C SER A 504 -26.14 17.41 -4.10
N LEU A 505 -24.93 17.51 -3.53
CA LEU A 505 -23.85 18.43 -3.94
C LEU A 505 -22.85 17.79 -4.92
N ARG A 506 -22.81 16.46 -4.99
CA ARG A 506 -21.94 15.72 -5.93
C ARG A 506 -22.48 15.72 -7.36
N GLN A 507 -23.77 15.94 -7.58
CA GLN A 507 -24.34 16.08 -8.92
C GLN A 507 -23.65 17.25 -9.67
N THR A 508 -22.60 16.92 -10.42
CA THR A 508 -21.91 17.81 -11.33
C THR A 508 -22.47 17.66 -12.73
N ASN A 509 -22.18 18.63 -13.59
CA ASN A 509 -22.67 18.70 -14.96
C ASN A 509 -22.13 17.59 -15.89
N GLN A 510 -21.22 16.71 -15.44
CA GLN A 510 -20.60 15.67 -16.27
C GLN A 510 -20.68 14.28 -15.62
N SER A 511 -21.28 13.34 -16.35
CA SER A 511 -21.33 11.93 -15.97
C SER A 511 -19.95 11.26 -16.10
N PHE A 512 -19.60 10.36 -15.19
CA PHE A 512 -18.40 9.52 -15.30
C PHE A 512 -18.36 8.74 -16.62
N ASP A 513 -19.51 8.23 -17.09
CA ASP A 513 -19.61 7.51 -18.36
C ASP A 513 -19.31 8.42 -19.56
N GLU A 514 -19.79 9.66 -19.52
CA GLU A 514 -19.53 10.66 -20.54
C GLU A 514 -18.06 11.06 -20.58
N LEU A 515 -17.42 11.25 -19.42
CA LEU A 515 -15.99 11.53 -19.32
C LEU A 515 -15.15 10.42 -19.97
N VAL A 516 -15.46 9.16 -19.67
CA VAL A 516 -14.79 8.00 -20.29
C VAL A 516 -15.07 7.95 -21.79
N ALA A 517 -16.32 8.16 -22.22
CA ALA A 517 -16.69 8.18 -23.64
C ALA A 517 -15.98 9.30 -24.41
N CYS A 518 -15.83 10.49 -23.82
CA CYS A 518 -15.07 11.61 -24.37
C CYS A 518 -13.58 11.25 -24.51
N ALA A 519 -12.98 10.65 -23.47
CA ALA A 519 -11.58 10.23 -23.50
C ALA A 519 -11.30 9.15 -24.56
N LEU A 520 -12.25 8.23 -24.78
CA LEU A 520 -12.15 7.16 -25.77
C LEU A 520 -12.34 7.65 -27.22
N LYS A 521 -13.15 8.70 -27.44
CA LYS A 521 -13.37 9.30 -28.77
C LYS A 521 -12.24 10.22 -29.21
N ARG A 522 -11.58 10.92 -28.27
CA ARG A 522 -10.52 11.88 -28.57
C ARG A 522 -9.19 11.17 -28.90
N PRO A 523 -8.35 11.79 -29.76
CA PRO A 523 -7.01 11.31 -29.99
C PRO A 523 -6.13 11.51 -28.75
N ARG A 524 -5.08 10.70 -28.64
CA ARG A 524 -4.17 10.66 -27.47
C ARG A 524 -3.65 12.01 -26.98
N GLN A 525 -3.40 12.97 -27.89
CA GLN A 525 -2.85 14.28 -27.53
C GLN A 525 -3.86 15.21 -26.85
N GLU A 526 -5.15 15.03 -27.12
CA GLU A 526 -6.22 15.94 -26.69
C GLU A 526 -6.96 15.46 -25.44
N ARG A 527 -6.87 14.17 -25.09
CA ARG A 527 -7.59 13.56 -23.96
C ARG A 527 -6.89 13.69 -22.59
N ARG A 528 -5.81 14.47 -22.52
CA ARG A 528 -4.95 14.56 -21.32
C ARG A 528 -5.74 14.98 -20.08
N THR A 529 -6.60 15.98 -20.22
CA THR A 529 -7.38 16.53 -19.11
C THR A 529 -8.35 15.48 -18.57
N GLU A 530 -9.08 14.78 -19.45
CA GLU A 530 -10.00 13.71 -19.06
C GLU A 530 -9.28 12.57 -18.35
N VAL A 531 -8.09 12.17 -18.83
CA VAL A 531 -7.29 11.13 -18.16
C VAL A 531 -6.87 11.55 -16.75
N LEU A 532 -6.49 12.81 -16.55
CA LEU A 532 -6.13 13.33 -15.22
C LEU A 532 -7.33 13.35 -14.28
N ILE A 533 -8.49 13.79 -14.74
CA ILE A 533 -9.74 13.77 -13.97
C ILE A 533 -10.09 12.32 -13.61
N LEU A 534 -10.09 11.40 -14.57
CA LEU A 534 -10.39 9.99 -14.31
C LEU A 534 -9.40 9.34 -13.33
N ALA A 535 -8.11 9.66 -13.43
CA ALA A 535 -7.10 9.18 -12.48
C ALA A 535 -7.34 9.75 -11.07
N HIS A 536 -7.74 11.02 -10.97
CA HIS A 536 -8.12 11.67 -9.72
C HIS A 536 -9.35 10.98 -9.10
N GLU A 537 -10.42 10.79 -9.86
CA GLU A 537 -11.66 10.14 -9.39
C GLU A 537 -11.39 8.72 -8.83
N LEU A 538 -10.62 7.91 -9.57
CA LEU A 538 -10.23 6.58 -9.11
C LEU A 538 -9.36 6.65 -7.85
N ARG A 539 -8.40 7.58 -7.78
CA ARG A 539 -7.56 7.76 -6.60
C ARG A 539 -8.38 8.19 -5.38
N MET A 540 -9.40 9.02 -5.57
CA MET A 540 -10.33 9.42 -4.50
C MET A 540 -11.10 8.23 -3.94
N LEU A 541 -11.55 7.28 -4.77
CA LEU A 541 -12.15 6.03 -4.27
C LEU A 541 -11.20 5.26 -3.35
N THR A 542 -9.93 5.14 -3.72
CA THR A 542 -8.94 4.42 -2.89
C THR A 542 -8.65 5.16 -1.60
N ARG A 543 -8.50 6.49 -1.65
CA ARG A 543 -8.27 7.32 -0.45
C ARG A 543 -9.46 7.27 0.50
N GLN A 544 -10.67 7.39 -0.04
CA GLN A 544 -11.90 7.26 0.73
C GLN A 544 -11.96 5.93 1.46
N PHE A 545 -11.69 4.82 0.75
CA PHE A 545 -11.63 3.51 1.40
C PHE A 545 -10.65 3.47 2.57
N TYR A 546 -9.42 3.99 2.42
CA TYR A 546 -8.43 3.96 3.51
C TYR A 546 -8.72 4.96 4.65
N GLN A 547 -9.46 6.03 4.40
CA GLN A 547 -9.99 6.92 5.46
C GLN A 547 -11.13 6.24 6.23
N ASP A 548 -12.04 5.55 5.55
CA ASP A 548 -13.26 5.01 6.16
C ASP A 548 -13.02 3.66 6.84
N VAL A 549 -12.20 2.78 6.24
CA VAL A 549 -12.01 1.41 6.70
C VAL A 549 -11.46 1.37 8.12
N THR A 550 -12.07 0.55 8.97
CA THR A 550 -11.59 0.33 10.34
C THR A 550 -10.79 -0.96 10.43
N ILE A 551 -9.83 -1.02 11.36
CA ILE A 551 -9.04 -2.26 11.59
C ILE A 551 -9.90 -3.45 12.03
N HIS A 552 -11.11 -3.21 12.57
CA HIS A 552 -12.05 -4.26 12.96
C HIS A 552 -12.61 -5.02 11.76
N GLU A 553 -12.69 -4.38 10.59
CA GLU A 553 -13.19 -5.03 9.37
C GLU A 553 -12.25 -6.13 8.87
N PHE A 554 -10.99 -6.08 9.30
CA PHE A 554 -9.97 -7.06 8.96
C PHE A 554 -9.95 -8.28 9.90
N ASP A 555 -10.82 -8.33 10.91
CA ASP A 555 -10.83 -9.45 11.86
C ASP A 555 -11.33 -10.75 11.22
N ASN A 556 -10.60 -11.83 11.49
CA ASN A 556 -11.00 -13.22 11.25
C ASN A 556 -11.55 -13.46 9.83
N CYS A 557 -10.97 -12.80 8.83
CA CYS A 557 -11.39 -12.88 7.43
C CYS A 557 -12.90 -12.70 7.22
N SER A 558 -13.53 -11.79 7.99
CA SER A 558 -14.99 -11.64 8.02
C SER A 558 -15.61 -11.27 6.66
N TRP A 559 -14.82 -10.67 5.75
CA TRP A 559 -15.22 -10.39 4.37
C TRP A 559 -15.52 -11.65 3.52
N LEU A 560 -15.04 -12.83 3.94
CA LEU A 560 -15.32 -14.11 3.28
C LEU A 560 -16.56 -14.83 3.84
N LYS A 561 -17.15 -14.33 4.93
CA LYS A 561 -18.24 -14.99 5.68
C LYS A 561 -19.61 -14.39 5.36
N ASP A 562 -20.68 -15.06 5.78
CA ASP A 562 -22.05 -14.61 5.52
C ASP A 562 -22.36 -13.23 6.12
N SER A 563 -21.74 -12.90 7.26
CA SER A 563 -21.87 -11.59 7.94
C SER A 563 -20.97 -10.49 7.37
N ARG A 564 -20.41 -10.67 6.16
CA ARG A 564 -19.46 -9.72 5.55
C ARG A 564 -19.98 -8.28 5.44
N ASN A 565 -21.28 -8.10 5.17
CA ASN A 565 -21.87 -6.78 4.99
C ASN A 565 -21.97 -6.00 6.32
N GLU A 566 -22.09 -6.71 7.44
CA GLU A 566 -22.16 -6.09 8.77
C GLU A 566 -20.76 -5.89 9.38
N ARG A 567 -19.86 -6.85 9.17
CA ARG A 567 -18.54 -6.86 9.81
C ARG A 567 -17.43 -6.22 9.00
N SER A 568 -17.54 -6.22 7.66
CA SER A 568 -16.52 -5.69 6.75
C SER A 568 -17.14 -4.85 5.63
N PRO A 569 -18.04 -3.89 5.93
CA PRO A 569 -18.82 -3.16 4.93
C PRO A 569 -17.97 -2.44 3.88
N HIS A 570 -16.92 -1.72 4.29
CA HIS A 570 -16.09 -0.94 3.38
C HIS A 570 -15.20 -1.84 2.53
N ILE A 571 -14.69 -2.94 3.09
CA ILE A 571 -13.94 -3.95 2.33
C ILE A 571 -14.82 -4.58 1.24
N VAL A 572 -16.06 -4.95 1.56
CA VAL A 572 -17.00 -5.53 0.60
C VAL A 572 -17.38 -4.50 -0.47
N GLN A 573 -17.67 -3.26 -0.10
CA GLN A 573 -18.00 -2.20 -1.04
C GLN A 573 -16.84 -1.91 -2.00
N PHE A 574 -15.63 -1.74 -1.48
CA PHE A 574 -14.46 -1.40 -2.30
C PHE A 574 -14.06 -2.55 -3.25
N THR A 575 -14.15 -3.81 -2.80
CA THR A 575 -13.94 -4.97 -3.67
C THR A 575 -15.04 -5.11 -4.74
N ALA A 576 -16.30 -4.79 -4.40
CA ALA A 576 -17.37 -4.73 -5.38
C ALA A 576 -17.14 -3.64 -6.44
N TYR A 577 -16.70 -2.44 -6.02
CA TYR A 577 -16.33 -1.36 -6.93
C TYR A 577 -15.17 -1.73 -7.84
N PHE A 578 -14.13 -2.39 -7.32
CA PHE A 578 -13.03 -2.90 -8.13
C PHE A 578 -13.53 -3.85 -9.24
N ASN A 579 -14.39 -4.80 -8.89
CA ASN A 579 -14.94 -5.76 -9.86
C ASN A 579 -15.86 -5.08 -10.89
N LYS A 580 -16.71 -4.15 -10.45
CA LYS A 580 -17.58 -3.36 -11.33
C LYS A 580 -16.77 -2.52 -12.31
N LEU A 581 -15.73 -1.83 -11.85
CA LEU A 581 -14.82 -1.07 -12.70
C LEU A 581 -14.07 -1.96 -13.71
N SER A 582 -13.65 -3.16 -13.29
CA SER A 582 -12.94 -4.10 -14.15
C SER A 582 -13.83 -4.57 -15.30
N SER A 583 -15.08 -4.93 -14.97
CA SER A 583 -16.11 -5.26 -15.95
C SER A 583 -16.44 -4.07 -16.86
N TYR A 584 -16.64 -2.88 -16.29
CA TYR A 584 -16.95 -1.65 -17.02
C TYR A 584 -15.88 -1.27 -18.05
N PHE A 585 -14.59 -1.24 -17.66
CA PHE A 585 -13.53 -0.94 -18.62
C PHE A 585 -13.37 -2.04 -19.68
N THR A 586 -13.62 -3.31 -19.33
CA THR A 586 -13.63 -4.43 -20.29
C THR A 586 -14.76 -4.24 -21.32
N GLU A 587 -15.97 -3.95 -20.87
CA GLU A 587 -17.12 -3.66 -21.72
C GLU A 587 -16.85 -2.45 -22.62
N LYS A 588 -16.35 -1.34 -22.05
CA LYS A 588 -16.05 -0.13 -22.81
C LYS A 588 -14.99 -0.35 -23.88
N LEU A 589 -13.96 -1.16 -23.62
CA LEU A 589 -13.01 -1.57 -24.65
C LEU A 589 -13.68 -2.38 -25.76
N LEU A 590 -14.46 -3.41 -25.42
CA LEU A 590 -15.11 -4.28 -26.39
C LEU A 590 -16.17 -3.54 -27.22
N SER A 591 -16.78 -2.48 -26.68
CA SER A 591 -17.72 -1.62 -27.40
C SER A 591 -17.06 -0.73 -28.46
N GLN A 592 -15.72 -0.59 -28.47
CA GLN A 592 -15.03 0.24 -29.44
C GLN A 592 -15.03 -0.38 -30.83
N THR A 593 -14.90 0.46 -31.86
CA THR A 593 -14.68 0.00 -33.24
C THR A 593 -13.26 -0.55 -33.42
N ALA A 594 -13.04 -1.36 -34.47
CA ALA A 594 -11.72 -1.91 -34.77
C ALA A 594 -10.66 -0.82 -34.96
N ASP A 595 -11.02 0.28 -35.62
CA ASP A 595 -10.13 1.42 -35.87
C ASP A 595 -9.80 2.20 -34.59
N ASN A 596 -10.74 2.30 -33.64
CA ASN A 596 -10.53 3.01 -32.38
C ASN A 596 -9.92 2.11 -31.28
N MET A 597 -9.83 0.80 -31.50
CA MET A 597 -9.35 -0.16 -30.49
C MET A 597 -7.91 0.15 -30.04
N GLN A 598 -7.03 0.53 -30.98
CA GLN A 598 -5.67 0.94 -30.64
C GLN A 598 -5.65 2.20 -29.75
N ASN A 599 -6.47 3.20 -30.08
CA ASN A 599 -6.61 4.42 -29.29
C ASN A 599 -7.15 4.14 -27.89
N ALA A 600 -8.10 3.21 -27.77
CA ALA A 600 -8.71 2.78 -26.52
C ALA A 600 -7.74 2.01 -25.61
N LEU A 601 -6.92 1.12 -26.17
CA LEU A 601 -5.82 0.48 -25.43
C LEU A 601 -4.82 1.51 -24.93
N GLN A 602 -4.44 2.48 -25.78
CA GLN A 602 -3.56 3.58 -25.36
C GLN A 602 -4.17 4.43 -24.25
N PHE A 603 -5.50 4.60 -24.23
CA PHE A 603 -6.20 5.34 -23.16
C PHE A 603 -5.98 4.67 -21.80
N LEU A 604 -6.11 3.35 -21.72
CA LEU A 604 -5.84 2.61 -20.48
C LEU A 604 -4.38 2.73 -20.05
N LEU A 605 -3.44 2.76 -21.00
CA LEU A 605 -2.01 2.96 -20.68
C LEU A 605 -1.75 4.37 -20.16
N ASP A 606 -2.34 5.39 -20.77
CA ASP A 606 -2.24 6.78 -20.30
C ASP A 606 -2.85 6.91 -18.88
N LEU A 607 -3.99 6.26 -18.64
CA LEU A 607 -4.63 6.20 -17.32
C LEU A 607 -3.76 5.47 -16.29
N ALA A 608 -3.15 4.32 -16.64
CA ALA A 608 -2.23 3.60 -15.77
C ALA A 608 -1.02 4.46 -15.36
N GLN A 609 -0.44 5.21 -16.31
CA GLN A 609 0.65 6.13 -16.03
C GLN A 609 0.23 7.29 -15.11
N ALA A 610 -1.00 7.81 -15.28
CA ALA A 610 -1.55 8.86 -14.41
C ALA A 610 -1.92 8.35 -13.01
N LEU A 611 -2.30 7.08 -12.87
CA LEU A 611 -2.64 6.44 -11.59
C LEU A 611 -1.40 6.11 -10.75
N CYS A 612 -0.35 5.59 -11.37
CA CYS A 612 0.88 5.18 -10.70
C CYS A 612 2.13 5.89 -11.23
N PRO A 613 2.23 7.23 -11.08
CA PRO A 613 3.46 7.95 -11.40
C PRO A 613 4.54 7.58 -10.37
N LEU A 614 5.58 6.85 -10.80
CA LEU A 614 6.70 6.42 -9.94
C LEU A 614 7.81 7.49 -9.81
N GLY A 615 7.50 8.73 -10.16
CA GLY A 615 8.42 9.86 -10.15
C GLY A 615 8.63 10.46 -8.75
N GLU A 616 8.24 11.73 -8.58
CA GLU A 616 8.26 12.43 -7.28
C GLU A 616 7.24 11.79 -6.30
N GLU A 617 7.19 12.24 -5.03
CA GLU A 617 6.25 11.69 -4.02
C GLU A 617 4.79 12.09 -4.31
N THR A 618 4.18 11.48 -5.34
CA THR A 618 2.77 11.67 -5.73
C THR A 618 2.03 10.36 -5.53
N TYR A 619 1.04 10.29 -4.64
CA TYR A 619 0.22 9.12 -4.26
C TYR A 619 0.04 8.05 -5.37
N PRO A 620 0.97 7.08 -5.51
CA PRO A 620 0.86 6.09 -6.56
C PRO A 620 -0.24 5.09 -6.19
N ASP A 621 -1.26 4.98 -7.04
CA ASP A 621 -2.39 4.10 -6.82
C ASP A 621 -2.13 2.71 -7.41
N LEU A 622 -1.60 1.82 -6.57
CA LEU A 622 -1.35 0.43 -6.96
C LEU A 622 -2.64 -0.39 -7.03
N ASN A 623 -3.70 0.03 -6.36
CA ASN A 623 -5.00 -0.63 -6.42
C ASN A 623 -5.60 -0.47 -7.81
N HIS A 624 -5.70 0.75 -8.32
CA HIS A 624 -6.22 0.98 -9.66
C HIS A 624 -5.20 0.70 -10.77
N LEU A 625 -3.89 0.67 -10.50
CA LEU A 625 -2.94 0.08 -11.46
C LEU A 625 -3.22 -1.43 -11.64
N MET A 626 -3.51 -2.16 -10.55
CA MET A 626 -3.94 -3.56 -10.62
C MET A 626 -5.27 -3.71 -11.36
N LEU A 627 -6.19 -2.75 -11.23
CA LEU A 627 -7.42 -2.71 -12.02
C LEU A 627 -7.12 -2.70 -13.52
N ILE A 628 -6.29 -1.76 -13.99
CA ILE A 628 -5.93 -1.65 -15.42
C ILE A 628 -5.23 -2.92 -15.90
N TYR A 629 -4.30 -3.44 -15.12
CA TYR A 629 -3.63 -4.71 -15.41
C TYR A 629 -4.61 -5.88 -15.53
N SER A 630 -5.63 -5.95 -14.66
CA SER A 630 -6.66 -6.99 -14.73
C SER A 630 -7.51 -6.91 -15.99
N VAL A 631 -7.78 -5.69 -16.48
CA VAL A 631 -8.53 -5.46 -17.73
C VAL A 631 -7.69 -5.88 -18.93
N LEU A 632 -6.41 -5.49 -18.99
CA LEU A 632 -5.51 -5.84 -20.10
C LEU A 632 -5.26 -7.36 -20.19
N ASN A 633 -5.17 -8.04 -19.04
CA ASN A 633 -4.96 -9.48 -18.96
C ASN A 633 -6.27 -10.30 -18.92
N ASN A 634 -7.43 -9.65 -19.01
CA ASN A 634 -8.71 -10.35 -19.12
C ASN A 634 -8.69 -11.25 -20.38
N ILE A 635 -9.21 -12.47 -20.29
CA ILE A 635 -9.23 -13.42 -21.41
C ILE A 635 -9.94 -12.82 -22.64
N ASN A 636 -10.97 -12.00 -22.42
CA ASN A 636 -11.74 -11.33 -23.47
C ASN A 636 -10.94 -10.23 -24.19
N ILE A 637 -9.92 -9.66 -23.56
CA ILE A 637 -9.08 -8.61 -24.14
C ILE A 637 -7.76 -9.19 -24.66
N SER A 638 -7.03 -9.92 -23.83
CA SER A 638 -5.70 -10.48 -24.11
C SER A 638 -5.66 -11.41 -25.34
N ARG A 639 -6.77 -12.07 -25.67
CA ARG A 639 -6.89 -12.90 -26.89
C ARG A 639 -6.83 -12.10 -28.18
N MET A 640 -7.12 -10.80 -28.15
CA MET A 640 -7.14 -9.94 -29.34
C MET A 640 -5.72 -9.50 -29.74
N THR A 641 -4.82 -10.47 -29.94
CA THR A 641 -3.38 -10.27 -30.12
C THR A 641 -3.03 -9.30 -31.25
N ARG A 642 -3.86 -9.24 -32.29
CA ARG A 642 -3.68 -8.32 -33.42
C ARG A 642 -3.53 -6.87 -32.96
N TYR A 643 -4.43 -6.38 -32.11
CA TYR A 643 -4.40 -4.98 -31.66
C TYR A 643 -3.20 -4.68 -30.76
N PHE A 644 -2.79 -5.64 -29.92
CA PHE A 644 -1.58 -5.52 -29.12
C PHE A 644 -0.31 -5.48 -29.97
N GLU A 645 -0.30 -6.17 -31.12
CA GLU A 645 0.82 -6.15 -32.07
C GLU A 645 0.87 -4.86 -32.88
N GLU A 646 -0.27 -4.24 -33.14
CA GLU A 646 -0.37 -2.93 -33.81
C GLU A 646 0.07 -1.78 -32.89
N LEU A 647 0.16 -1.97 -31.56
CA LEU A 647 0.62 -0.94 -30.63
C LEU A 647 2.09 -0.48 -30.91
N PRO A 648 2.38 0.82 -30.74
CA PRO A 648 3.73 1.35 -30.79
C PRO A 648 4.69 0.66 -29.82
N THR A 649 5.98 0.63 -30.17
CA THR A 649 7.03 0.01 -29.34
C THR A 649 7.12 0.63 -27.94
N LYS A 650 6.85 1.94 -27.82
CA LYS A 650 6.79 2.64 -26.52
C LYS A 650 5.67 2.07 -25.64
N ASP A 651 4.48 1.88 -26.19
CA ASP A 651 3.30 1.41 -25.44
C ASP A 651 3.46 -0.06 -25.00
N LYS A 652 4.05 -0.89 -25.86
CA LYS A 652 4.43 -2.27 -25.49
C LYS A 652 5.43 -2.32 -24.31
N LYS A 653 6.35 -1.35 -24.23
CA LYS A 653 7.27 -1.23 -23.09
C LYS A 653 6.55 -0.77 -21.82
N ILE A 654 5.55 0.11 -21.92
CA ILE A 654 4.70 0.50 -20.78
C ILE A 654 4.00 -0.74 -20.21
N ILE A 655 3.37 -1.54 -21.08
CA ILE A 655 2.74 -2.81 -20.66
C ILE A 655 3.75 -3.71 -19.95
N ALA A 656 4.96 -3.86 -20.50
CA ALA A 656 6.01 -4.68 -19.87
C ALA A 656 6.44 -4.14 -18.48
N GLU A 657 6.51 -2.82 -18.29
CA GLU A 657 6.78 -2.22 -16.97
C GLU A 657 5.63 -2.50 -15.99
N ILE A 658 4.37 -2.37 -16.41
CA ILE A 658 3.20 -2.70 -15.59
C ILE A 658 3.23 -4.19 -15.20
N ASP A 659 3.50 -5.08 -16.14
CA ASP A 659 3.63 -6.52 -15.91
C ASP A 659 4.74 -6.83 -14.90
N GLN A 660 5.87 -6.11 -14.99
CA GLN A 660 6.99 -6.28 -14.07
C GLN A 660 6.64 -5.79 -12.66
N ILE A 661 5.98 -4.64 -12.52
CA ILE A 661 5.55 -4.09 -11.22
C ILE A 661 4.57 -5.04 -10.53
N LEU A 662 3.59 -5.54 -11.29
CA LEU A 662 2.48 -6.35 -10.77
C LEU A 662 2.71 -7.87 -10.87
N SER A 663 3.91 -8.27 -11.28
CA SER A 663 4.32 -9.67 -11.38
C SER A 663 4.09 -10.42 -10.09
N GLN A 664 3.61 -11.67 -10.19
CA GLN A 664 3.44 -12.57 -9.04
C GLN A 664 4.78 -13.15 -8.55
N GLU A 665 5.88 -12.94 -9.27
CA GLU A 665 7.19 -13.48 -8.95
C GLU A 665 7.69 -13.05 -7.56
N LYS A 666 8.28 -14.03 -6.84
CA LYS A 666 8.88 -13.83 -5.50
C LYS A 666 7.94 -13.09 -4.54
N ASN A 667 6.66 -13.51 -4.54
CA ASN A 667 5.59 -12.92 -3.72
C ASN A 667 5.40 -11.41 -3.99
N LYS A 668 5.13 -11.06 -5.26
CA LYS A 668 4.86 -9.68 -5.69
C LYS A 668 5.99 -8.72 -5.29
N LYS A 669 7.25 -9.11 -5.53
CA LYS A 669 8.45 -8.37 -5.07
C LYS A 669 8.40 -6.89 -5.43
N TYR A 670 8.07 -6.55 -6.68
CA TYR A 670 8.10 -5.17 -7.16
C TYR A 670 6.92 -4.34 -6.67
N LEU A 671 5.70 -4.88 -6.64
CA LEU A 671 4.55 -4.27 -5.99
C LEU A 671 4.88 -3.89 -4.54
N ARG A 672 5.42 -4.86 -3.77
CA ARG A 672 5.85 -4.63 -2.38
C ARG A 672 6.99 -3.63 -2.29
N TYR A 673 7.90 -3.60 -3.26
CA TYR A 673 9.00 -2.64 -3.30
C TYR A 673 8.49 -1.21 -3.50
N VAL A 674 7.58 -0.96 -4.44
CA VAL A 674 6.94 0.36 -4.65
C VAL A 674 6.21 0.79 -3.38
N TYR A 675 5.35 -0.08 -2.86
CA TYR A 675 4.58 0.18 -1.64
C TYR A 675 5.46 0.51 -0.42
N ASN A 676 6.59 -0.19 -0.22
CA ASN A 676 7.49 0.06 0.92
C ASN A 676 8.38 1.31 0.76
N LYS A 677 8.56 1.79 -0.48
CA LYS A 677 9.46 2.90 -0.81
C LYS A 677 8.73 4.23 -0.91
N HIS A 678 7.52 4.24 -1.46
CA HIS A 678 6.67 5.42 -1.54
C HIS A 678 5.72 5.45 -0.35
N ARG A 679 5.93 6.37 0.59
CA ARG A 679 5.14 6.48 1.81
C ARG A 679 3.65 6.73 1.55
N THR A 680 3.34 7.46 0.49
CA THR A 680 1.98 7.81 0.04
C THR A 680 1.39 6.77 -0.92
N ALA A 681 2.06 5.63 -1.16
CA ALA A 681 1.53 4.59 -2.03
C ALA A 681 0.22 4.04 -1.49
N LEU A 682 -0.80 4.00 -2.35
CA LEU A 682 -2.08 3.39 -2.04
C LEU A 682 -2.00 1.90 -2.41
N PRO A 683 -1.94 0.98 -1.43
CA PRO A 683 -1.69 -0.43 -1.68
C PRO A 683 -2.88 -1.10 -2.39
N PHE A 684 -2.59 -2.14 -3.17
CA PHE A 684 -3.62 -3.03 -3.67
C PHE A 684 -4.23 -3.86 -2.52
N LEU A 685 -5.51 -3.63 -2.21
CA LEU A 685 -6.21 -4.26 -1.09
C LEU A 685 -6.16 -5.79 -1.16
N GLY A 686 -6.32 -6.38 -2.36
CA GLY A 686 -6.30 -7.82 -2.52
C GLY A 686 -5.01 -8.47 -2.01
N SER A 687 -3.85 -7.79 -2.13
CA SER A 687 -2.60 -8.33 -1.56
C SER A 687 -2.60 -8.33 -0.03
N LEU A 688 -3.18 -7.31 0.59
CA LEU A 688 -3.27 -7.22 2.05
C LEU A 688 -4.25 -8.27 2.60
N LEU A 689 -5.39 -8.46 1.94
CA LEU A 689 -6.37 -9.49 2.32
C LEU A 689 -5.79 -10.89 2.19
N THR A 690 -5.04 -11.17 1.11
CA THR A 690 -4.33 -12.45 0.95
C THR A 690 -3.31 -12.68 2.07
N ASP A 691 -2.52 -11.66 2.43
CA ASP A 691 -1.53 -11.77 3.51
C ASP A 691 -2.23 -12.06 4.86
N ILE A 692 -3.40 -11.45 5.13
CA ILE A 692 -4.19 -11.72 6.35
C ILE A 692 -4.81 -13.12 6.33
N SER A 693 -5.33 -13.59 5.19
CA SER A 693 -5.83 -14.96 5.06
C SER A 693 -4.74 -15.99 5.34
N PHE A 694 -3.55 -15.81 4.75
CA PHE A 694 -2.40 -16.68 5.02
C PHE A 694 -1.93 -16.61 6.48
N ALA A 695 -1.96 -15.42 7.09
CA ALA A 695 -1.66 -15.29 8.51
C ALA A 695 -2.66 -16.09 9.37
N HIS A 696 -3.94 -16.11 8.98
CA HIS A 696 -4.98 -16.84 9.70
C HIS A 696 -4.89 -18.37 9.52
N GLU A 697 -4.62 -18.83 8.29
CA GLU A 697 -4.55 -20.26 7.95
C GLU A 697 -3.21 -20.91 8.32
N GLY A 698 -2.10 -20.16 8.23
CA GLY A 698 -0.75 -20.68 8.43
C GLY A 698 -0.24 -20.65 9.88
N ASN A 699 -0.99 -20.06 10.82
CA ASN A 699 -0.57 -19.93 12.22
C ASN A 699 -1.62 -20.45 13.19
N ASP A 700 -1.33 -21.57 13.86
CA ASP A 700 -2.19 -22.16 14.90
C ASP A 700 -2.17 -21.35 16.20
N ASN A 701 -1.01 -20.76 16.54
CA ASN A 701 -0.87 -19.93 17.73
C ASN A 701 -1.54 -18.57 17.51
N SER A 702 -2.47 -18.21 18.41
CA SER A 702 -3.24 -16.98 18.29
C SER A 702 -2.40 -15.71 18.43
N LEU A 703 -1.34 -15.68 19.24
CA LEU A 703 -0.49 -14.50 19.40
C LEU A 703 0.36 -14.25 18.15
N ILE A 704 0.96 -15.31 17.58
CA ILE A 704 1.73 -15.21 16.33
C ILE A 704 0.82 -14.75 15.18
N ARG A 705 -0.42 -15.25 15.13
CA ARG A 705 -1.44 -14.77 14.19
C ARG A 705 -1.71 -13.28 14.37
N LYS A 706 -1.87 -12.79 15.61
CA LYS A 706 -2.11 -11.36 15.88
C LYS A 706 -0.89 -10.49 15.58
N GLU A 707 0.32 -10.99 15.81
CA GLU A 707 1.56 -10.32 15.42
C GLU A 707 1.62 -10.13 13.90
N THR A 708 1.42 -11.21 13.14
CA THR A 708 1.47 -11.16 11.68
C THR A 708 0.39 -10.26 11.10
N VAL A 709 -0.87 -10.38 11.56
CA VAL A 709 -1.97 -9.49 11.16
C VAL A 709 -1.69 -8.04 11.56
N GLY A 710 -1.22 -7.82 12.79
CA GLY A 710 -0.87 -6.50 13.31
C GLY A 710 0.20 -5.79 12.49
N SER A 711 1.20 -6.53 11.99
CA SER A 711 2.23 -5.98 11.09
C SER A 711 1.65 -5.46 9.76
N ILE A 712 0.53 -6.04 9.30
CA ILE A 712 -0.21 -5.62 8.11
C ILE A 712 -1.08 -4.42 8.45
N LEU A 713 -1.82 -4.48 9.56
CA LEU A 713 -2.70 -3.39 10.02
C LEU A 713 -1.93 -2.10 10.33
N LYS A 714 -0.72 -2.23 10.89
CA LYS A 714 0.18 -1.10 11.13
C LYS A 714 0.40 -0.28 9.87
N LYS A 715 0.58 -0.93 8.73
CA LYS A 715 0.80 -0.28 7.44
C LYS A 715 -0.44 0.47 6.94
N ILE A 716 -1.62 -0.10 7.20
CA ILE A 716 -2.90 0.56 6.92
C ILE A 716 -3.02 1.81 7.80
N LEU A 717 -2.66 1.72 9.08
CA LEU A 717 -2.68 2.88 9.98
C LEU A 717 -1.63 3.95 9.61
N GLU A 718 -0.44 3.57 9.17
CA GLU A 718 0.57 4.51 8.65
C GLU A 718 0.04 5.34 7.49
N LEU A 719 -0.70 4.71 6.57
CA LEU A 719 -1.38 5.39 5.47
C LEU A 719 -2.58 6.21 5.94
N LYS A 720 -3.38 5.66 6.86
CA LYS A 720 -4.54 6.35 7.41
C LYS A 720 -4.14 7.65 8.12
N VAL A 721 -3.05 7.65 8.89
CA VAL A 721 -2.49 8.87 9.51
C VAL A 721 -2.09 9.92 8.46
N LEU A 722 -1.66 9.52 7.26
CA LEU A 722 -1.37 10.47 6.18
C LEU A 722 -2.63 11.01 5.52
N LEU A 723 -3.62 10.14 5.32
CA LEU A 723 -4.85 10.47 4.60
C LEU A 723 -5.87 11.17 5.50
N ASN A 724 -5.81 10.99 6.82
CA ASN A 724 -6.72 11.63 7.76
C ASN A 724 -6.74 13.15 7.53
N PHE A 725 -7.95 13.70 7.34
CA PHE A 725 -8.22 15.10 7.00
C PHE A 725 -7.82 15.56 5.59
N GLU A 726 -7.25 14.72 4.72
CA GLU A 726 -7.18 15.05 3.30
C GLU A 726 -8.59 15.20 2.71
N VAL A 727 -8.81 16.28 1.96
CA VAL A 727 -10.10 16.55 1.33
C VAL A 727 -10.36 15.48 0.26
N ILE A 728 -11.46 14.74 0.41
CA ILE A 728 -12.00 13.89 -0.65
C ILE A 728 -13.00 14.71 -1.42
N HIS A 729 -12.71 14.92 -2.70
CA HIS A 729 -13.58 15.65 -3.60
C HIS A 729 -13.71 14.88 -4.92
N PHE A 730 -14.94 14.56 -5.32
CA PHE A 730 -15.23 13.99 -6.63
C PHE A 730 -15.71 15.09 -7.59
N GLU A 731 -15.11 15.12 -8.77
CA GLU A 731 -15.50 15.97 -9.90
C GLU A 731 -16.64 15.36 -10.71
N SER A 732 -16.82 14.03 -10.65
CA SER A 732 -17.87 13.28 -11.35
C SER A 732 -18.81 12.56 -10.38
N ASN A 733 -19.85 11.91 -10.93
CA ASN A 733 -20.79 11.07 -10.19
C ASN A 733 -20.30 9.61 -10.03
N LEU A 734 -18.99 9.35 -10.00
CA LEU A 734 -18.42 8.00 -10.01
C LEU A 734 -18.98 7.07 -8.90
N PRO A 735 -19.06 7.46 -7.62
CA PRO A 735 -19.61 6.58 -6.57
C PRO A 735 -21.07 6.19 -6.83
N GLU A 736 -21.90 7.15 -7.25
CA GLU A 736 -23.32 6.93 -7.56
C GLU A 736 -23.49 6.09 -8.83
N TYR A 737 -22.66 6.35 -9.85
CA TYR A 737 -22.60 5.56 -11.08
C TYR A 737 -22.26 4.10 -10.77
N LEU A 738 -21.23 3.84 -9.96
CA LEU A 738 -20.86 2.48 -9.57
C LEU A 738 -21.92 1.79 -8.72
N ALA A 739 -22.64 2.53 -7.88
CA ALA A 739 -23.77 1.97 -7.14
C ALA A 739 -24.86 1.45 -8.09
N ALA A 740 -25.20 2.22 -9.12
CA ALA A 740 -26.24 1.88 -10.11
C ALA A 740 -25.78 0.91 -11.21
N TYR A 741 -24.48 0.82 -11.50
CA TYR A 741 -23.94 0.03 -12.60
C TYR A 741 -24.19 -1.48 -12.43
N LEU A 742 -24.73 -2.09 -13.48
CA LEU A 742 -24.96 -3.52 -13.63
C LEU A 742 -23.92 -4.10 -14.60
N ALA A 743 -23.07 -4.99 -14.10
CA ALA A 743 -22.04 -5.61 -14.90
C ALA A 743 -22.65 -6.61 -15.90
N PRO A 744 -22.23 -6.61 -17.18
CA PRO A 744 -22.61 -7.63 -18.14
C PRO A 744 -22.08 -9.01 -17.73
N SER A 745 -22.72 -10.06 -18.26
CA SER A 745 -22.30 -11.43 -18.00
C SER A 745 -20.95 -11.76 -18.67
N GLU A 746 -20.20 -12.72 -18.11
CA GLU A 746 -18.93 -13.16 -18.69
C GLU A 746 -19.10 -13.73 -20.10
N GLU A 747 -20.24 -14.39 -20.37
CA GLU A 747 -20.59 -14.92 -21.69
C GLU A 747 -20.82 -13.81 -22.71
N GLU A 748 -21.57 -12.76 -22.37
CA GLU A 748 -21.80 -11.61 -23.26
C GLU A 748 -20.49 -10.92 -23.63
N LEU A 749 -19.59 -10.70 -22.66
CA LEU A 749 -18.27 -10.13 -22.91
C LEU A 749 -17.41 -11.04 -23.80
N TYR A 750 -17.52 -12.36 -23.62
CA TYR A 750 -16.82 -13.32 -24.46
C TYR A 750 -17.29 -13.28 -25.92
N TYR A 751 -18.61 -13.22 -26.15
CA TYR A 751 -19.16 -13.09 -27.50
C TYR A 751 -18.78 -11.76 -28.16
N CYS A 752 -18.81 -10.64 -27.43
CA CYS A 752 -18.32 -9.35 -27.92
C CYS A 752 -16.84 -9.42 -28.34
N SER A 753 -16.02 -10.14 -27.59
CA SER A 753 -14.61 -10.37 -27.97
C SER A 753 -14.49 -11.18 -29.26
N LEU A 754 -15.32 -12.21 -29.45
CA LEU A 754 -15.32 -13.03 -30.68
C LEU A 754 -15.71 -12.22 -31.93
N GLN A 755 -16.59 -11.24 -31.79
CA GLN A 755 -16.96 -10.31 -32.87
C GLN A 755 -15.78 -9.42 -33.32
N HIS A 756 -14.81 -9.16 -32.45
CA HIS A 756 -13.60 -8.40 -32.77
C HIS A 756 -12.53 -9.25 -33.43
N GLN A 757 -12.28 -10.43 -32.87
CA GLN A 757 -11.33 -11.38 -33.40
C GLN A 757 -11.95 -12.78 -33.27
N PRO A 758 -12.33 -13.47 -34.35
CA PRO A 758 -12.87 -14.83 -34.26
C PRO A 758 -11.79 -15.84 -33.86
N LYS A 759 -12.17 -17.06 -33.49
CA LYS A 759 -11.19 -18.14 -33.26
C LYS A 759 -10.60 -18.61 -34.58
N ILE A 760 -9.34 -19.02 -34.54
CA ILE A 760 -8.66 -19.62 -35.70
C ILE A 760 -9.36 -20.93 -36.13
N SER A 761 -9.99 -21.65 -35.19
CA SER A 761 -10.74 -22.89 -35.45
C SER A 761 -12.09 -22.71 -36.12
N ASP A 762 -12.66 -21.50 -36.06
CA ASP A 762 -14.06 -21.27 -36.40
C ASP A 762 -14.24 -20.84 -37.87
N VAL A 763 -13.23 -21.08 -38.70
CA VAL A 763 -13.24 -20.78 -40.13
C VAL A 763 -14.07 -21.83 -40.85
N ILE A 764 -15.12 -21.39 -41.55
CA ILE A 764 -15.93 -22.26 -42.40
C ILE A 764 -15.30 -22.33 -43.79
N ASP A 765 -14.72 -23.48 -44.12
CA ASP A 765 -14.26 -23.77 -45.49
C ASP A 765 -15.40 -24.39 -46.29
N PHE A 766 -16.00 -23.59 -47.18
CA PHE A 766 -17.08 -24.04 -48.04
C PHE A 766 -16.61 -25.08 -49.08
N ASP A 767 -15.32 -25.14 -49.41
CA ASP A 767 -14.77 -26.10 -50.36
C ASP A 767 -14.66 -27.52 -49.75
N GLN A 768 -14.64 -27.63 -48.42
CA GLN A 768 -14.49 -28.89 -47.67
C GLN A 768 -15.79 -29.37 -47.00
N LEU A 769 -16.91 -28.67 -47.20
CA LEU A 769 -18.21 -29.06 -46.64
C LEU A 769 -18.71 -30.37 -47.28
N ALA A 770 -18.68 -31.45 -46.49
CA ALA A 770 -19.24 -32.76 -46.83
C ALA A 770 -20.67 -32.97 -46.29
N ASP A 771 -21.16 -32.05 -45.44
CA ASP A 771 -22.43 -32.16 -44.71
C ASP A 771 -23.66 -31.76 -45.56
N ASN A 772 -24.85 -32.26 -45.18
CA ASN A 772 -26.13 -31.84 -45.74
C ASN A 772 -26.37 -30.34 -45.43
N LEU A 773 -26.97 -29.59 -46.37
CA LEU A 773 -27.25 -28.15 -46.21
C LEU A 773 -28.07 -27.85 -44.95
N GLU A 774 -29.02 -28.73 -44.62
CA GLU A 774 -29.89 -28.59 -43.44
C GLU A 774 -29.10 -28.67 -42.13
N SER A 775 -28.25 -29.70 -41.98
CA SER A 775 -27.40 -29.84 -40.78
C SER A 775 -26.36 -28.71 -40.67
N PHE A 776 -25.89 -28.19 -41.80
CA PHE A 776 -25.03 -27.01 -41.82
C PHE A 776 -25.77 -25.75 -41.34
N LEU A 777 -26.97 -25.48 -41.85
CA LEU A 777 -27.78 -24.32 -41.45
C LEU A 777 -28.17 -24.38 -39.97
N GLU A 778 -28.52 -25.55 -39.45
CA GLU A 778 -28.78 -25.75 -38.02
C GLU A 778 -27.53 -25.49 -37.18
N ARG A 779 -26.37 -26.03 -37.58
CA ARG A 779 -25.09 -25.81 -36.89
C ARG A 779 -24.70 -24.33 -36.91
N LEU A 780 -24.96 -23.65 -38.02
CA LEU A 780 -24.70 -22.22 -38.17
C LEU A 780 -25.63 -21.38 -37.27
N ASN A 781 -26.91 -21.73 -37.23
CA ASN A 781 -27.88 -21.04 -36.38
C ASN A 781 -27.61 -21.28 -34.88
N ASN A 782 -27.27 -22.50 -34.48
CA ASN A 782 -27.11 -22.87 -33.07
C ASN A 782 -25.76 -22.44 -32.48
N ASN A 783 -24.67 -22.48 -33.26
CA ASN A 783 -23.34 -22.18 -32.74
C ASN A 783 -22.88 -20.74 -32.97
N TYR A 784 -23.47 -20.03 -33.96
CA TYR A 784 -23.01 -18.69 -34.34
C TYR A 784 -24.13 -17.64 -34.27
N LEU A 785 -25.23 -17.81 -35.02
CA LEU A 785 -26.25 -16.76 -35.12
C LEU A 785 -27.05 -16.56 -33.83
N SER A 786 -27.30 -17.63 -33.07
CA SER A 786 -27.90 -17.57 -31.72
C SER A 786 -27.12 -16.65 -30.77
N HIS A 787 -25.82 -16.51 -30.99
CA HIS A 787 -24.90 -15.70 -30.20
C HIS A 787 -24.45 -14.41 -30.91
N ASN A 788 -25.16 -14.00 -31.98
CA ASN A 788 -24.84 -12.80 -32.77
C ASN A 788 -23.42 -12.82 -33.38
N LEU A 789 -22.94 -13.99 -33.81
CA LEU A 789 -21.63 -14.16 -34.44
C LEU A 789 -21.76 -14.49 -35.93
N LEU A 790 -20.77 -14.03 -36.70
CA LEU A 790 -20.56 -14.44 -38.09
C LEU A 790 -19.16 -15.06 -38.22
N PRO A 791 -19.06 -16.32 -38.67
CA PRO A 791 -17.76 -16.97 -38.83
C PRO A 791 -17.03 -16.42 -40.06
N PRO A 792 -15.68 -16.33 -40.03
CA PRO A 792 -14.90 -16.14 -41.24
C PRO A 792 -15.06 -17.35 -42.17
N SER A 793 -15.00 -17.13 -43.48
CA SER A 793 -15.22 -18.19 -44.45
C SER A 793 -14.20 -18.23 -45.57
N ILE A 794 -14.00 -19.40 -46.15
CA ILE A 794 -13.13 -19.64 -47.30
C ILE A 794 -13.97 -20.28 -48.40
N PHE A 795 -13.85 -19.76 -49.61
CA PHE A 795 -14.47 -20.34 -50.82
C PHE A 795 -13.56 -20.08 -52.02
N GLU A 796 -13.27 -21.11 -52.81
CA GLU A 796 -12.34 -21.09 -53.95
C GLU A 796 -10.96 -20.49 -53.61
N LYS A 797 -10.39 -20.86 -52.45
CA LYS A 797 -9.14 -20.31 -51.91
C LYS A 797 -9.15 -18.79 -51.64
N LYS A 798 -10.30 -18.11 -51.73
CA LYS A 798 -10.48 -16.72 -51.28
C LYS A 798 -11.01 -16.70 -49.85
N SER A 799 -10.38 -15.90 -48.99
CA SER A 799 -10.85 -15.68 -47.63
C SER A 799 -11.82 -14.51 -47.58
N TYR A 800 -12.94 -14.71 -46.91
CA TYR A 800 -13.97 -13.72 -46.68
C TYR A 800 -14.01 -13.37 -45.18
N THR A 801 -14.02 -12.07 -44.89
CA THR A 801 -14.24 -11.58 -43.52
C THR A 801 -15.67 -11.84 -43.08
N PRO A 802 -15.98 -11.88 -41.77
CA PRO A 802 -17.34 -12.07 -41.24
C PRO A 802 -18.42 -11.19 -41.90
N GLY A 803 -18.11 -9.92 -42.20
CA GLY A 803 -19.07 -9.02 -42.86
C GLY A 803 -19.39 -9.34 -44.32
N HIS A 804 -18.60 -10.20 -44.98
CA HIS A 804 -18.82 -10.71 -46.33
C HIS A 804 -19.23 -12.18 -46.35
N PHE A 805 -19.60 -12.73 -45.18
CA PHE A 805 -20.00 -14.13 -45.06
C PHE A 805 -21.19 -14.47 -45.97
N LEU A 806 -22.17 -13.57 -46.07
CA LEU A 806 -23.35 -13.79 -46.91
C LEU A 806 -23.00 -13.85 -48.40
N ASP A 807 -22.05 -13.03 -48.86
CA ASP A 807 -21.57 -13.06 -50.25
C ASP A 807 -20.89 -14.40 -50.56
N ALA A 808 -20.06 -14.90 -49.64
CA ALA A 808 -19.42 -16.21 -49.76
C ALA A 808 -20.45 -17.36 -49.82
N LEU A 809 -21.46 -17.32 -48.95
CA LEU A 809 -22.54 -18.30 -48.90
C LEU A 809 -23.34 -18.33 -50.22
N ILE A 810 -23.67 -17.17 -50.77
CA ILE A 810 -24.41 -17.08 -52.04
C ILE A 810 -23.58 -17.57 -53.21
N ASN A 811 -22.29 -17.23 -53.26
CA ASN A 811 -21.39 -17.73 -54.30
C ASN A 811 -21.26 -19.26 -54.24
N TYR A 812 -21.16 -19.83 -53.04
CA TYR A 812 -21.17 -21.28 -52.83
C TYR A 812 -22.49 -21.92 -53.32
N LEU A 813 -23.64 -21.37 -52.94
CA LEU A 813 -24.95 -21.85 -53.37
C LEU A 813 -25.12 -21.79 -54.90
N HIS A 814 -24.64 -20.73 -55.54
CA HIS A 814 -24.64 -20.56 -56.99
C HIS A 814 -23.71 -21.57 -57.70
N HIS A 815 -22.60 -21.94 -57.10
CA HIS A 815 -21.71 -22.98 -57.64
C HIS A 815 -22.32 -24.38 -57.46
N GLN A 816 -23.01 -24.64 -56.34
CA GLN A 816 -23.75 -25.90 -56.12
C GLN A 816 -24.94 -26.05 -57.07
N SER A 817 -25.69 -24.98 -57.37
CA SER A 817 -26.82 -25.02 -58.32
C SER A 817 -26.35 -25.39 -59.73
N LYS A 818 -25.18 -24.91 -60.15
CA LYS A 818 -24.55 -25.27 -61.43
C LYS A 818 -24.03 -26.71 -61.49
N LYS A 819 -23.57 -27.28 -60.38
CA LYS A 819 -23.04 -28.67 -60.34
C LYS A 819 -24.13 -29.73 -60.22
N ASN A 820 -25.20 -29.47 -59.46
CA ASN A 820 -26.28 -30.41 -59.19
C ASN A 820 -27.67 -29.73 -59.28
N PRO A 821 -28.21 -29.48 -60.49
CA PRO A 821 -29.49 -28.79 -60.67
C PRO A 821 -30.70 -29.56 -60.13
N SER A 822 -30.63 -30.89 -60.08
CA SER A 822 -31.70 -31.79 -59.61
C SER A 822 -31.80 -31.92 -58.09
N ASN A 823 -30.84 -31.38 -57.34
CA ASN A 823 -30.78 -31.48 -55.86
C ASN A 823 -30.98 -30.12 -55.16
N PHE A 824 -31.36 -29.09 -55.92
CA PHE A 824 -31.63 -27.77 -55.35
C PHE A 824 -33.03 -27.74 -54.74
N PRO A 825 -33.20 -27.51 -53.43
CA PRO A 825 -34.43 -27.89 -52.78
C PRO A 825 -35.37 -26.69 -52.70
N ALA A 826 -36.46 -26.74 -53.47
CA ALA A 826 -37.67 -25.96 -53.18
C ALA A 826 -38.20 -26.21 -51.74
N ARG A 827 -37.73 -27.26 -51.07
CA ARG A 827 -38.08 -27.63 -49.68
C ARG A 827 -37.34 -26.86 -48.58
N HIS A 828 -36.16 -26.29 -48.82
CA HIS A 828 -35.37 -25.61 -47.77
C HIS A 828 -35.34 -24.07 -47.93
N GLN A 829 -36.22 -23.53 -48.77
CA GLN A 829 -36.23 -22.10 -49.12
C GLN A 829 -36.62 -21.21 -47.94
N GLU A 830 -37.59 -21.65 -47.12
CA GLU A 830 -38.01 -20.92 -45.93
C GLU A 830 -36.90 -20.84 -44.87
N ASP A 831 -36.20 -21.94 -44.61
CA ASP A 831 -35.12 -21.98 -43.61
C ASP A 831 -33.92 -21.14 -44.06
N LEU A 832 -33.60 -21.17 -45.35
CA LEU A 832 -32.52 -20.39 -45.93
C LEU A 832 -32.84 -18.89 -45.92
N GLN A 833 -34.10 -18.50 -46.17
CA GLN A 833 -34.57 -17.13 -46.00
C GLN A 833 -34.52 -16.69 -44.52
N ARG A 834 -34.98 -17.52 -43.57
CA ARG A 834 -34.91 -17.21 -42.13
C ARG A 834 -33.47 -17.01 -41.65
N VAL A 835 -32.57 -17.92 -42.01
CA VAL A 835 -31.15 -17.82 -41.66
C VAL A 835 -30.50 -16.61 -42.33
N MET A 836 -30.83 -16.30 -43.58
CA MET A 836 -30.35 -15.10 -44.27
C MET A 836 -30.81 -13.83 -43.56
N HIS A 837 -32.09 -13.71 -43.20
CA HIS A 837 -32.57 -12.54 -42.45
C HIS A 837 -31.81 -12.35 -41.14
N LYS A 838 -31.54 -13.45 -40.42
CA LYS A 838 -30.70 -13.41 -39.21
C LYS A 838 -29.26 -12.99 -39.51
N ILE A 839 -28.63 -13.51 -40.57
CA ILE A 839 -27.28 -13.09 -40.99
C ILE A 839 -27.25 -11.59 -41.31
N ILE A 840 -28.26 -11.09 -42.03
CA ILE A 840 -28.38 -9.68 -42.38
C ILE A 840 -28.59 -8.82 -41.14
N GLN A 841 -29.43 -9.27 -40.21
CA GLN A 841 -29.64 -8.60 -38.92
C GLN A 841 -28.33 -8.53 -38.13
N VAL A 842 -27.67 -9.67 -37.89
CA VAL A 842 -26.42 -9.75 -37.15
C VAL A 842 -25.32 -8.93 -37.82
N ASN A 843 -25.21 -8.98 -39.15
CA ASN A 843 -24.27 -8.15 -39.89
C ASN A 843 -24.58 -6.67 -39.68
N ASN A 844 -25.83 -6.25 -39.88
CA ASN A 844 -26.22 -4.85 -39.83
C ASN A 844 -26.15 -4.24 -38.42
N GLU A 845 -26.34 -5.05 -37.38
CA GLU A 845 -26.23 -4.63 -35.99
C GLU A 845 -24.77 -4.62 -35.50
N PHE A 846 -23.97 -5.65 -35.80
CA PHE A 846 -22.66 -5.85 -35.15
C PHE A 846 -21.44 -5.69 -36.05
N TYR A 847 -21.57 -5.88 -37.37
CA TYR A 847 -20.44 -5.86 -38.32
C TYR A 847 -20.49 -4.68 -39.31
N TYR A 848 -21.67 -4.14 -39.59
CA TYR A 848 -21.95 -2.97 -40.43
C TYR A 848 -21.47 -1.64 -39.87
N PRO A 849 -21.53 -1.36 -38.55
CA PRO A 849 -21.01 -0.10 -38.03
C PRO A 849 -19.50 0.08 -38.26
N LYS A 850 -18.79 -0.94 -38.77
CA LYS A 850 -17.33 -0.93 -38.94
C LYS A 850 -16.83 -0.34 -40.26
N ASN A 851 -17.64 -0.14 -41.31
CA ASN A 851 -17.12 0.35 -42.62
C ASN A 851 -18.04 1.23 -43.49
N LEU A 852 -19.31 1.48 -43.12
CA LEU A 852 -20.35 2.16 -43.94
C LEU A 852 -20.60 1.56 -45.36
N SER A 853 -19.71 0.74 -45.91
CA SER A 853 -19.74 0.11 -47.24
C SER A 853 -20.48 -1.23 -47.27
N ASN A 854 -20.64 -1.88 -46.11
CA ASN A 854 -21.09 -3.27 -46.01
C ASN A 854 -22.53 -3.42 -45.48
N LYS A 855 -23.41 -2.44 -45.72
CA LYS A 855 -24.83 -2.58 -45.34
C LYS A 855 -25.43 -3.65 -46.22
N LEU A 856 -25.88 -4.75 -45.61
CA LEU A 856 -26.60 -5.76 -46.38
C LEU A 856 -28.05 -5.28 -46.55
N ASN A 857 -28.49 -5.16 -47.80
CA ASN A 857 -29.88 -4.82 -48.13
C ASN A 857 -30.71 -6.11 -48.24
N PRO A 858 -31.73 -6.32 -47.40
CA PRO A 858 -32.59 -7.51 -47.44
C PRO A 858 -33.14 -7.79 -48.85
N ILE A 859 -33.65 -6.75 -49.53
CA ILE A 859 -34.30 -6.86 -50.83
C ILE A 859 -33.32 -7.31 -51.91
N PHE A 860 -32.07 -6.83 -51.86
CA PHE A 860 -31.03 -7.20 -52.81
C PHE A 860 -30.66 -8.68 -52.70
N TYR A 861 -30.55 -9.19 -51.47
CA TYR A 861 -30.19 -10.58 -51.22
C TYR A 861 -31.34 -11.56 -51.44
N GLU A 862 -32.59 -11.15 -51.17
CA GLU A 862 -33.79 -11.88 -51.60
C GLU A 862 -33.85 -12.01 -53.13
N PHE A 863 -33.54 -10.93 -53.85
CA PHE A 863 -33.50 -10.96 -55.31
C PHE A 863 -32.39 -11.88 -55.85
N LYS A 864 -31.18 -11.83 -55.26
CA LYS A 864 -30.07 -12.75 -55.60
C LYS A 864 -30.43 -14.22 -55.36
N LEU A 865 -31.14 -14.53 -54.26
CA LEU A 865 -31.67 -15.88 -54.02
C LEU A 865 -32.71 -16.27 -55.07
N GLY A 866 -33.59 -15.35 -55.46
CA GLY A 866 -34.56 -15.55 -56.55
C GLY A 866 -33.90 -15.84 -57.90
N GLN A 867 -32.77 -15.18 -58.20
CA GLN A 867 -32.00 -15.37 -59.44
C GLN A 867 -31.28 -16.72 -59.54
N LEU A 868 -31.05 -17.42 -58.42
CA LEU A 868 -30.51 -18.80 -58.46
C LEU A 868 -31.44 -19.78 -59.18
N HIS A 869 -32.69 -19.37 -59.46
CA HIS A 869 -33.72 -20.17 -60.11
C HIS A 869 -33.93 -19.87 -61.61
N SER A 870 -33.34 -18.80 -62.15
CA SER A 870 -33.46 -18.41 -63.57
C SER A 870 -32.13 -18.63 -64.31
N GLU A 871 -32.15 -19.41 -65.40
CA GLU A 871 -30.97 -19.89 -66.14
C GLU A 871 -30.05 -18.83 -66.80
N ASP A 872 -30.30 -17.52 -66.66
CA ASP A 872 -29.53 -16.50 -67.38
C ASP A 872 -28.46 -15.80 -66.53
N ALA A 873 -27.21 -16.04 -66.92
CA ALA A 873 -25.98 -15.53 -66.32
C ALA A 873 -25.82 -14.00 -66.40
N PHE A 874 -25.19 -13.41 -65.38
CA PHE A 874 -24.41 -12.19 -65.55
C PHE A 874 -23.06 -12.27 -64.81
N THR A 875 -22.00 -12.00 -65.57
CA THR A 875 -20.65 -11.67 -65.13
C THR A 875 -20.65 -10.39 -64.30
N ILE A 876 -20.07 -10.43 -63.10
CA ILE A 876 -19.78 -9.22 -62.32
C ILE A 876 -18.39 -8.69 -62.74
N PRO A 877 -18.23 -7.38 -62.99
CA PRO A 877 -16.92 -6.79 -63.27
C PRO A 877 -16.01 -6.89 -62.05
N THR A 878 -14.80 -7.38 -62.28
CA THR A 878 -13.67 -7.23 -61.37
C THR A 878 -13.34 -5.75 -61.21
N ASP A 879 -13.38 -5.23 -59.99
CA ASP A 879 -12.52 -4.11 -59.58
C ASP A 879 -12.31 -4.10 -58.06
N ALA A 880 -11.11 -3.64 -57.70
CA ALA A 880 -10.50 -3.48 -56.37
C ALA A 880 -9.94 -4.75 -55.69
N GLU A 881 -8.71 -5.11 -56.08
CA GLU A 881 -7.77 -5.89 -55.27
C GLU A 881 -7.57 -5.27 -53.86
N PRO A 882 -7.59 -6.05 -52.77
CA PRO A 882 -6.88 -5.70 -51.55
C PRO A 882 -5.46 -6.28 -51.59
N SER A 883 -4.48 -5.38 -51.53
CA SER A 883 -3.04 -5.65 -51.53
C SER A 883 -2.62 -6.70 -50.48
N ALA A 884 -1.94 -7.74 -50.94
CA ALA A 884 -1.30 -8.74 -50.10
C ALA A 884 -0.12 -8.16 -49.31
N LYS A 885 -0.23 -8.06 -47.98
CA LYS A 885 0.92 -7.92 -47.08
C LYS A 885 1.34 -9.30 -46.56
N LYS A 886 2.59 -9.66 -46.87
CA LYS A 886 3.28 -10.87 -46.41
C LYS A 886 3.38 -10.90 -44.89
N GLU A 887 2.78 -11.89 -44.24
CA GLU A 887 3.12 -12.24 -42.85
C GLU A 887 4.32 -13.19 -42.80
N THR A 888 5.34 -12.73 -42.08
CA THR A 888 6.57 -13.45 -41.75
C THR A 888 6.34 -14.46 -40.63
N LYS A 889 6.95 -15.64 -40.82
CA LYS A 889 7.13 -16.73 -39.84
C LYS A 889 7.29 -16.24 -38.40
N ARG A 890 6.45 -16.73 -37.48
CA ARG A 890 6.68 -16.62 -36.03
C ARG A 890 7.07 -17.94 -35.41
N HIS A 891 8.15 -17.87 -34.64
CA HIS A 891 8.68 -18.93 -33.79
C HIS A 891 7.72 -19.25 -32.64
N ARG A 892 7.48 -20.55 -32.43
CA ARG A 892 6.95 -21.10 -31.18
C ARG A 892 7.88 -20.74 -30.02
N ARG A 893 7.37 -20.02 -29.01
CA ARG A 893 7.82 -20.13 -27.63
C ARG A 893 6.59 -20.34 -26.75
N SER A 894 6.53 -21.51 -26.14
CA SER A 894 5.60 -21.88 -25.09
C SER A 894 5.82 -20.98 -23.87
N LYS A 895 4.76 -20.29 -23.43
CA LYS A 895 4.65 -19.78 -22.06
C LYS A 895 3.35 -20.31 -21.48
N SER A 896 3.49 -20.89 -20.29
CA SER A 896 2.46 -21.51 -19.47
C SER A 896 1.26 -20.58 -19.26
N LEU A 897 0.07 -21.10 -19.58
CA LEU A 897 -1.22 -20.52 -19.24
C LEU A 897 -1.38 -20.52 -17.73
N LEU A 898 -1.48 -19.35 -17.12
CA LEU A 898 -2.01 -19.18 -15.77
C LEU A 898 -3.52 -19.04 -15.90
N THR A 899 -4.25 -19.90 -15.19
CA THR A 899 -5.70 -19.89 -15.06
C THR A 899 -6.16 -18.58 -14.43
N ALA A 900 -7.06 -17.88 -15.12
CA ALA A 900 -7.74 -16.69 -14.61
C ALA A 900 -8.83 -17.13 -13.64
N ASN A 901 -8.55 -17.06 -12.34
CA ASN A 901 -9.59 -17.06 -11.32
C ASN A 901 -9.79 -15.62 -10.87
N SER A 902 -11.06 -15.20 -10.82
CA SER A 902 -11.53 -14.00 -10.11
C SER A 902 -10.74 -13.80 -8.82
N ILE A 903 -10.04 -12.67 -8.71
CA ILE A 903 -9.08 -12.38 -7.62
C ILE A 903 -9.75 -12.33 -6.22
N PHE A 904 -11.08 -12.47 -6.14
CA PHE A 904 -11.85 -12.41 -4.89
C PHE A 904 -12.76 -13.63 -4.62
N LYS A 905 -12.55 -14.80 -5.26
CA LYS A 905 -13.25 -16.03 -4.84
C LYS A 905 -12.36 -16.86 -3.89
N PRO A 906 -12.82 -17.21 -2.67
CA PRO A 906 -12.21 -18.28 -1.90
C PRO A 906 -12.56 -19.61 -2.59
N GLU A 907 -11.56 -20.41 -2.91
CA GLU A 907 -11.77 -21.79 -3.35
C GLU A 907 -12.35 -22.58 -2.16
N GLN A 908 -13.64 -22.91 -2.20
CA GLN A 908 -14.23 -23.91 -1.33
C GLN A 908 -13.70 -25.27 -1.78
N THR A 909 -12.78 -25.84 -1.01
CA THR A 909 -12.39 -27.24 -1.14
C THR A 909 -13.49 -28.12 -0.56
N ASP A 910 -14.42 -28.57 -1.39
CA ASP A 910 -15.31 -29.68 -1.06
C ASP A 910 -14.52 -30.99 -1.11
N ILE A 911 -14.21 -31.56 0.06
CA ILE A 911 -13.81 -32.94 0.23
C ILE A 911 -14.97 -33.68 0.89
N ARG A 912 -15.65 -34.54 0.12
CA ARG A 912 -16.02 -35.95 0.45
C ARG A 912 -17.30 -36.39 -0.26
N GLU A 913 -17.17 -37.43 -1.08
CA GLU A 913 -17.96 -38.70 -1.10
C GLU A 913 -17.65 -39.39 -2.44
N GLY A 914 -16.95 -40.53 -2.50
CA GLY A 914 -17.53 -41.87 -2.29
C GLY A 914 -16.77 -42.93 -3.11
N ALA A 915 -16.90 -44.20 -2.70
CA ALA A 915 -16.41 -45.47 -3.28
C ALA A 915 -14.89 -45.74 -3.15
N LYS A 916 -14.37 -46.58 -2.23
CA LYS A 916 -14.55 -48.05 -2.05
C LYS A 916 -14.50 -48.83 -3.38
N ASP A 917 -13.32 -49.32 -3.76
CA ASP A 917 -12.99 -50.76 -3.76
C ASP A 917 -11.68 -51.08 -4.52
N LEU A 918 -11.03 -52.18 -4.09
CA LEU A 918 -9.98 -52.99 -4.75
C LEU A 918 -8.49 -52.63 -4.60
N ALA A 919 -7.93 -53.16 -3.51
CA ALA A 919 -6.77 -54.08 -3.41
C ALA A 919 -5.37 -53.72 -3.99
N PRO A 920 -4.28 -54.22 -3.36
CA PRO A 920 -2.94 -53.64 -3.42
C PRO A 920 -1.99 -54.40 -4.36
N ASN A 921 -0.94 -53.74 -4.85
CA ASN A 921 0.39 -54.37 -5.00
C ASN A 921 1.49 -53.39 -5.45
N ASN A 922 2.60 -53.46 -4.72
CA ASN A 922 4.01 -53.41 -5.17
C ASN A 922 4.48 -52.25 -6.07
N ALA A 923 5.42 -51.44 -5.58
CA ALA A 923 6.86 -51.73 -5.71
C ALA A 923 7.70 -50.49 -5.37
N ALA A 924 8.84 -50.76 -4.74
CA ALA A 924 9.89 -49.82 -4.38
C ALA A 924 10.52 -49.08 -5.57
N LYS A 925 10.82 -47.79 -5.37
CA LYS A 925 12.18 -47.22 -5.41
C LYS A 925 12.20 -45.79 -4.89
#